data_AF-A0A067GFS6-F1
#
_entry.id   AF-A0A067GFS6-F1
#
_cell.length_a   1.000
_cell.length_b   1.000
_cell.length_c   1.000
_cell.angle_alpha   90.00
_cell.angle_beta   90.00
_cell.angle_gamma   90.00
#
_symmetry.space_group_name_H-M   'P 1'
#
loop_
_entity.id
_entity.type
_entity.pdbx_description
1 polymer ?
#
loop_
_entity_poly.entity_id
_entity_poly.type
_entity_poly.pdbx_seq_one_letter_code
_entity_poly.pdbx_strand_id
1 'polypeptide(L)'
;MANYLAQFQSIKSTCDRIVIAVEDVSDLWPTIQSGFEEQLPFKRACLNNKTRNPVFVEKLPAEFILTTDARLRSRFPQEQLLFWFREPYATVVLVTCEDLDEFKTILKPRLKLITQNDEREWFIVFVSKAHPNNDQANKMAKKVFAKLEVDFNSKKRERCCKFDIHGPEPNFWEDLESKVMESIRNTLDRRVQFFEDEIRKLSELRFMPVWNFCNFFILKESLAFMFEMAHLHEDALREYDELELCYLETVNMNGKHKEFGGVERGDDEAALLNPGNKALTEIVQDDSFREFEFRQYLFACQSKLLFKLNRPFEVASRGYPFIISFSKALAQHEDILPFCMREVWVITACLALIDATSSQYNDGLAAPDIEKEFYRLLGDLYSLCRIKFMRLAYLIGHGTDIERSPVNSASLSMLPWPKPPVWPLVPADASAEVLAKEKLILQATPRVKHFGIHRKPLPLEPSVLLREANRRRASLSAGNMFEIFDGSGPDVSLRMSPSNKVQAVSMSRTNSSPGFESSIDRPMRLAEIFVASEHALRQTISNPNLLKSLSSVEEFEQKYLELTKGAANNYHCSWWKRHGVVLDGEIAAVCFKHGNYDQAAKSYEKVCALYSGEGWQDLLAEVLPNLAECQKILNDEAGYLLSCVRLLSLDKGLFSTKERQAFQSEVISLAYGEMKDPVPLDVSSLITFSGNPGPPLELCDGDPGTLSVTVWSGFPDDITVDTLSLTLMATYNADEGAKALNTSTATVLKPGRNTITVDLPPQKPGSYVLGALTGHIGRLRFRSHSFSKVGPADSDDFMSYEKPTRPILKVFNPRPLVDLAAAISSPLLINEAQWVGIIVQPIDYSLKGAILQIDTGPGLTIEESHFVEMESHIKLSNLENCHNIQKDCSLDINKDFERLHLHDGRIQLPDWASNLTSILWIPIRAINNSLARGSSSVTPQRQSIVDGMRTIALKLQFGVCHNQIFERTIAVHFTDPFHVSTRIADKCSDGTLLLQVILHSQVNASLTIYDAWLDLQDGFVHTRQGDGRPTSGFFPLVISSSSKAGILFSICLGKTTPEGIDF
;
A
#
# COMPACT_ATOMS: atom_id res chain seq x y z
N MET A 1 -57.31 -1.58 28.73
CA MET A 1 -55.86 -1.45 28.45
C MET A 1 -55.45 -0.02 28.15
N ALA A 2 -56.08 0.66 27.19
CA ALA A 2 -55.80 2.07 26.85
C ALA A 2 -55.75 3.02 28.07
N ASN A 3 -56.69 2.88 29.01
CA ASN A 3 -56.68 3.68 30.26
C ASN A 3 -55.45 3.43 31.13
N TYR A 4 -54.93 2.20 31.18
CA TYR A 4 -53.73 1.87 31.95
C TYR A 4 -52.47 2.45 31.31
N LEU A 5 -52.38 2.44 29.97
CA LEU A 5 -51.25 3.03 29.24
C LEU A 5 -51.24 4.57 29.36
N ALA A 6 -52.41 5.21 29.26
CA ALA A 6 -52.55 6.65 29.48
C ALA A 6 -52.10 7.05 30.90
N GLN A 7 -52.57 6.31 31.90
CA GLN A 7 -52.19 6.51 33.30
C GLN A 7 -50.69 6.27 33.51
N PHE A 8 -50.14 5.19 32.95
CA PHE A 8 -48.72 4.89 33.02
C PHE A 8 -47.87 6.03 32.46
N GLN A 9 -48.20 6.51 31.26
CA GLN A 9 -47.44 7.58 30.62
C GLN A 9 -47.52 8.89 31.39
N SER A 10 -48.70 9.25 31.91
CA SER A 10 -48.87 10.41 32.78
C SER A 10 -47.99 10.31 34.04
N ILE A 11 -47.95 9.14 34.69
CA ILE A 11 -47.10 8.90 35.86
C ILE A 11 -45.62 8.96 35.47
N LYS A 12 -45.22 8.30 34.38
CA LYS A 12 -43.84 8.30 33.86
C LYS A 12 -43.33 9.71 33.58
N SER A 13 -44.19 10.60 33.09
CA SER A 13 -43.84 12.01 32.84
C SER A 13 -43.71 12.88 34.08
N THR A 14 -44.29 12.47 35.22
CA THR A 14 -44.37 13.28 36.45
C THR A 14 -43.53 12.73 37.61
N CYS A 15 -43.02 11.50 37.50
CA CYS A 15 -42.36 10.77 38.58
C CYS A 15 -41.01 10.20 38.12
N ASP A 16 -40.04 11.07 37.83
CA ASP A 16 -38.70 10.69 37.34
C ASP A 16 -37.67 10.44 38.46
N ARG A 17 -38.06 10.56 39.74
CA ARG A 17 -37.19 10.46 40.91
C ARG A 17 -37.75 9.51 41.96
N ILE A 18 -36.87 8.99 42.81
CA ILE A 18 -37.29 8.19 43.97
C ILE A 18 -37.99 9.09 44.98
N VAL A 19 -39.23 8.74 45.33
CA VAL A 19 -40.01 9.48 46.32
C VAL A 19 -39.75 8.93 47.72
N ILE A 20 -39.43 9.83 48.65
CA ILE A 20 -39.35 9.56 50.08
C ILE A 20 -40.46 10.33 50.77
N ALA A 21 -41.37 9.62 51.43
CA ALA A 21 -42.46 10.22 52.16
C ALA A 21 -41.98 10.78 53.50
N VAL A 22 -42.47 11.96 53.89
CA VAL A 22 -42.21 12.57 55.20
C VAL A 22 -43.53 12.65 55.96
N GLU A 23 -43.63 11.88 57.04
CA GLU A 23 -44.71 11.92 58.00
C GLU A 23 -44.31 12.85 59.15
N ASP A 24 -44.81 14.07 59.13
CA ASP A 24 -44.51 15.07 60.14
C ASP A 24 -45.53 15.03 61.28
N VAL A 25 -45.16 14.38 62.38
CA VAL A 25 -46.05 14.19 63.54
C VAL A 25 -46.10 15.44 64.41
N SER A 26 -45.11 16.33 64.28
CA SER A 26 -44.82 17.42 65.22
C SER A 26 -44.65 18.79 64.55
N ASP A 27 -45.08 18.94 63.29
CA ASP A 27 -45.00 20.17 62.47
C ASP A 27 -43.58 20.76 62.38
N LEU A 28 -42.59 19.91 62.15
CA LEU A 28 -41.16 20.24 62.12
C LEU A 28 -40.58 20.42 60.71
N TRP A 29 -41.23 19.87 59.69
CA TRP A 29 -40.72 19.85 58.31
C TRP A 29 -40.36 21.23 57.77
N PRO A 30 -41.18 22.30 57.94
CA PRO A 30 -40.83 23.63 57.44
C PRO A 30 -39.52 24.20 58.01
N THR A 31 -39.09 23.72 59.18
CA THR A 31 -37.87 24.19 59.84
C THR A 31 -36.62 23.44 59.38
N ILE A 32 -36.76 22.17 58.96
CA ILE A 32 -35.62 21.28 58.67
C ILE A 32 -35.50 20.90 57.19
N GLN A 33 -36.52 21.18 56.37
CA GLN A 33 -36.60 20.82 54.95
C GLN A 33 -35.34 21.20 54.17
N SER A 34 -34.83 22.43 54.32
CA SER A 34 -33.66 22.89 53.58
C SER A 34 -32.42 22.02 53.81
N GLY A 35 -32.19 21.58 55.05
CA GLY A 35 -31.06 20.72 55.39
C GLY A 35 -31.17 19.31 54.79
N PHE A 36 -32.39 18.79 54.66
CA PHE A 36 -32.65 17.49 54.01
C PHE A 36 -32.53 17.59 52.49
N GLU A 37 -33.02 18.67 51.88
CA GLU A 37 -32.92 18.91 50.43
C GLU A 37 -31.48 19.17 49.98
N GLU A 38 -30.64 19.79 50.82
CA GLU A 38 -29.20 19.98 50.57
C GLU A 38 -28.41 18.65 50.45
N GLN A 39 -28.93 17.55 51.02
CA GLN A 39 -28.30 16.23 50.88
C GLN A 39 -28.59 15.55 49.53
N LEU A 40 -29.51 16.10 48.72
CA LEU A 40 -29.87 15.54 47.43
C LEU A 40 -29.06 16.15 46.29
N PRO A 41 -28.70 15.38 45.25
CA PRO A 41 -28.88 13.93 45.13
C PRO A 41 -27.90 13.17 46.05
N PHE A 42 -28.35 12.04 46.57
CA PHE A 42 -27.52 11.20 47.42
C PHE A 42 -26.27 10.71 46.69
N LYS A 43 -25.12 10.71 47.38
CA LYS A 43 -23.82 10.45 46.77
C LYS A 43 -23.37 9.04 47.12
N ARG A 44 -22.97 8.26 46.12
CA ARG A 44 -22.47 6.88 46.28
C ARG A 44 -23.50 5.93 46.94
N ALA A 45 -24.76 6.04 46.52
CA ALA A 45 -25.82 5.14 46.94
C ALA A 45 -25.48 3.69 46.56
N CYS A 46 -25.66 2.74 47.47
CA CYS A 46 -25.45 1.32 47.22
C CYS A 46 -26.82 0.64 47.14
N LEU A 47 -27.20 0.19 45.94
CA LEU A 47 -28.46 -0.50 45.64
C LEU A 47 -28.16 -1.90 45.12
N ASN A 48 -29.14 -2.80 45.14
CA ASN A 48 -28.99 -4.12 44.55
C ASN A 48 -29.46 -4.09 43.09
N ASN A 49 -28.69 -4.69 42.20
CA ASN A 49 -29.12 -4.92 40.82
C ASN A 49 -30.14 -6.06 40.75
N LYS A 50 -30.65 -6.34 39.54
CA LYS A 50 -31.60 -7.44 39.29
C LYS A 50 -31.10 -8.80 39.83
N THR A 51 -29.81 -9.08 39.72
CA THR A 51 -29.18 -10.33 40.22
C THR A 51 -28.83 -10.29 41.71
N ARG A 52 -29.34 -9.32 42.48
CA ARG A 52 -29.09 -9.12 43.93
C ARG A 52 -27.64 -8.83 44.31
N ASN A 53 -26.84 -8.37 43.35
CA ASN A 53 -25.48 -7.89 43.60
C ASN A 53 -25.50 -6.39 43.93
N PRO A 54 -24.70 -5.93 44.91
CA PRO A 54 -24.61 -4.52 45.24
C PRO A 54 -23.92 -3.72 44.11
N VAL A 55 -24.53 -2.61 43.72
CA VAL A 55 -24.06 -1.66 42.70
C VAL A 55 -24.01 -0.26 43.31
N PHE A 56 -22.90 0.43 43.04
CA PHE A 56 -22.72 1.82 43.46
C PHE A 56 -23.26 2.77 42.39
N VAL A 57 -24.15 3.66 42.80
CA VAL A 57 -24.72 4.74 41.99
C VAL A 57 -24.10 6.05 42.46
N GLU A 58 -23.42 6.75 41.56
CA GLU A 58 -22.68 7.98 41.92
C GLU A 58 -23.59 9.08 42.48
N LYS A 59 -24.73 9.30 41.81
CA LYS A 59 -25.74 10.29 42.18
C LYS A 59 -27.12 9.67 42.03
N LEU A 60 -27.84 9.52 43.13
CA LEU A 60 -29.21 9.03 43.15
C LEU A 60 -30.18 10.20 43.36
N PRO A 61 -30.95 10.62 42.34
CA PRO A 61 -31.96 11.65 42.51
C PRO A 61 -33.15 11.09 43.32
N ALA A 62 -33.50 11.80 44.36
CA ALA A 62 -34.69 11.54 45.16
C ALA A 62 -35.42 12.87 45.45
N GLU A 63 -36.63 12.77 45.99
CA GLU A 63 -37.43 13.90 46.44
C GLU A 63 -38.10 13.55 47.77
N PHE A 64 -38.05 14.48 48.72
CA PHE A 64 -38.82 14.37 49.97
C PHE A 64 -40.19 15.03 49.79
N ILE A 65 -41.25 14.27 50.07
CA ILE A 65 -42.63 14.71 49.88
C ILE A 65 -43.42 14.45 51.15
N LEU A 66 -44.15 15.43 51.67
CA LEU A 66 -45.03 15.23 52.81
C LEU A 66 -46.12 14.20 52.50
N THR A 67 -46.49 13.34 53.46
CA THR A 67 -47.60 12.40 53.30
C THR A 67 -48.96 13.06 53.05
N THR A 68 -49.05 14.37 53.32
CA THR A 68 -50.20 15.23 53.03
C THR A 68 -50.25 15.73 51.57
N ASP A 69 -49.22 15.51 50.76
CA ASP A 69 -49.18 15.91 49.35
C ASP A 69 -50.25 15.16 48.53
N ALA A 70 -50.89 15.87 47.60
CA ALA A 70 -51.90 15.32 46.70
C ALA A 70 -51.39 14.11 45.89
N ARG A 71 -50.10 14.09 45.54
CA ARG A 71 -49.43 13.01 44.80
C ARG A 71 -49.46 11.67 45.55
N LEU A 72 -49.48 11.69 46.89
CA LEU A 72 -49.52 10.50 47.76
C LEU A 72 -50.92 10.22 48.30
N ARG A 73 -51.83 11.20 48.31
CA ARG A 73 -53.22 11.06 48.78
C ARG A 73 -54.14 10.38 47.79
N SER A 74 -53.82 10.40 46.49
CA SER A 74 -54.57 9.65 45.48
C SER A 74 -54.29 8.14 45.64
N ARG A 75 -54.90 7.50 46.64
CA ARG A 75 -54.82 6.04 46.81
C ARG A 75 -55.46 5.38 45.61
N PHE A 76 -54.65 4.68 44.82
CA PHE A 76 -55.18 3.69 43.90
C PHE A 76 -55.72 2.51 44.73
N PRO A 77 -56.78 1.83 44.26
CA PRO A 77 -57.20 0.58 44.89
C PRO A 77 -55.98 -0.35 45.04
N GLN A 78 -55.85 -1.03 46.18
CA GLN A 78 -54.76 -1.99 46.46
C GLN A 78 -54.61 -3.09 45.38
N GLU A 79 -55.60 -3.20 44.47
CA GLU A 79 -55.67 -4.13 43.35
C GLU A 79 -54.83 -3.74 42.11
N GLN A 80 -54.12 -2.60 42.09
CA GLN A 80 -53.31 -2.16 40.93
C GLN A 80 -51.81 -2.05 41.23
N LEU A 81 -51.20 -3.16 41.68
CA LEU A 81 -49.74 -3.29 41.89
C LEU A 81 -48.88 -3.05 40.62
N LEU A 82 -49.51 -2.92 39.45
CA LEU A 82 -48.89 -2.52 38.17
C LEU A 82 -48.09 -1.21 38.24
N PHE A 83 -48.51 -0.27 39.09
CA PHE A 83 -47.86 1.05 39.24
C PHE A 83 -47.12 1.21 40.57
N TRP A 84 -46.71 0.10 41.19
CA TRP A 84 -46.11 0.11 42.52
C TRP A 84 -44.81 0.94 42.61
N PHE A 85 -44.15 1.20 41.48
CA PHE A 85 -42.98 2.09 41.40
C PHE A 85 -43.29 3.55 41.82
N ARG A 86 -44.54 4.01 41.76
CA ARG A 86 -44.96 5.35 42.19
C ARG A 86 -45.01 5.51 43.71
N GLU A 87 -45.24 4.43 44.46
CA GLU A 87 -45.36 4.50 45.91
C GLU A 87 -44.03 4.90 46.56
N PRO A 88 -44.03 5.60 47.71
CA PRO A 88 -42.80 6.00 48.40
C PRO A 88 -41.87 4.82 48.69
N TYR A 89 -40.57 5.00 48.52
CA TYR A 89 -39.54 3.98 48.77
C TYR A 89 -39.10 3.91 50.23
N ALA A 90 -39.26 5.01 50.95
CA ALA A 90 -39.02 5.12 52.38
C ALA A 90 -39.98 6.15 52.99
N THR A 91 -40.30 5.98 54.27
CA THR A 91 -41.10 6.93 55.06
C THR A 91 -40.26 7.44 56.23
N VAL A 92 -39.95 8.74 56.22
CA VAL A 92 -39.31 9.45 57.32
C VAL A 92 -40.39 9.90 58.30
N VAL A 93 -40.36 9.42 59.53
CA VAL A 93 -41.29 9.87 60.58
C VAL A 93 -40.58 10.88 61.47
N LEU A 94 -40.98 12.14 61.40
CA LEU A 94 -40.41 13.22 62.19
C LEU A 94 -41.15 13.35 63.51
N VAL A 95 -40.42 13.30 64.62
CA VAL A 95 -40.99 13.41 65.97
C VAL A 95 -40.12 14.27 66.86
N THR A 96 -40.75 14.98 67.79
CA THR A 96 -40.08 15.63 68.90
C THR A 96 -40.82 15.32 70.20
N CYS A 97 -40.10 15.25 71.31
CA CYS A 97 -40.69 14.97 72.62
C CYS A 97 -39.74 15.44 73.71
N GLU A 98 -40.22 16.27 74.63
CA GLU A 98 -39.41 16.86 75.71
C GLU A 98 -39.63 16.12 77.05
N ASP A 99 -40.75 15.42 77.21
CA ASP A 99 -41.13 14.67 78.42
C ASP A 99 -41.20 13.14 78.17
N LEU A 100 -40.70 12.35 79.13
CA LEU A 100 -40.76 10.88 79.10
C LEU A 100 -42.18 10.33 79.30
N ASP A 101 -43.05 11.01 80.04
CA ASP A 101 -44.41 10.54 80.27
C ASP A 101 -45.32 10.86 79.08
N GLU A 102 -45.09 11.99 78.41
CA GLU A 102 -45.68 12.29 77.10
C GLU A 102 -45.27 11.26 76.05
N PHE A 103 -43.99 10.86 76.02
CA PHE A 103 -43.51 9.80 75.13
C PHE A 103 -44.30 8.49 75.32
N LYS A 104 -44.48 8.05 76.57
CA LYS A 104 -45.15 6.77 76.86
C LYS A 104 -46.66 6.80 76.57
N THR A 105 -47.32 7.92 76.84
CA THR A 105 -48.79 8.03 76.82
C THR A 105 -49.34 8.47 75.48
N ILE A 106 -48.62 9.33 74.74
CA ILE A 106 -49.11 9.95 73.49
C ILE A 106 -48.27 9.53 72.28
N LEU A 107 -46.96 9.79 72.32
CA LEU A 107 -46.11 9.62 71.13
C LEU A 107 -45.92 8.15 70.76
N LYS A 108 -45.66 7.27 71.74
CA LYS A 108 -45.44 5.83 71.51
C LYS A 108 -46.67 5.12 70.92
N PRO A 109 -47.90 5.28 71.43
CA PRO A 109 -49.09 4.72 70.77
C PRO A 109 -49.29 5.23 69.34
N ARG A 110 -49.07 6.53 69.10
CA ARG A 110 -49.20 7.14 67.77
C ARG A 110 -48.16 6.59 66.78
N LEU A 111 -46.90 6.49 67.21
CA LEU A 111 -45.84 5.88 66.41
C LEU A 111 -46.15 4.42 66.09
N LYS A 112 -46.60 3.63 67.06
CA LYS A 112 -47.02 2.24 66.82
C LYS A 112 -48.13 2.12 65.78
N LEU A 113 -49.06 3.07 65.73
CA LEU A 113 -50.13 3.10 64.71
C LEU A 113 -49.57 3.40 63.31
N ILE A 114 -48.63 4.34 63.20
CA ILE A 114 -47.98 4.69 61.92
C ILE A 114 -47.11 3.52 61.41
N THR A 115 -46.38 2.85 62.32
CA THR A 115 -45.46 1.77 61.98
C THR A 115 -46.12 0.39 61.87
N GLN A 116 -47.44 0.27 62.10
CA GLN A 116 -48.20 -0.98 61.99
C GLN A 116 -48.32 -1.49 60.55
N ASN A 117 -48.10 -0.63 59.56
CA ASN A 117 -48.17 -1.02 58.16
C ASN A 117 -46.85 -1.67 57.70
N ASP A 118 -46.81 -3.01 57.69
CA ASP A 118 -45.64 -3.78 57.27
C ASP A 118 -45.25 -3.60 55.79
N GLU A 119 -46.14 -3.05 54.96
CA GLU A 119 -45.86 -2.83 53.54
C GLU A 119 -44.95 -1.62 53.29
N ARG A 120 -44.88 -0.66 54.22
CA ARG A 120 -44.08 0.56 54.09
C ARG A 120 -42.77 0.42 54.84
N GLU A 121 -41.64 0.67 54.16
CA GLU A 121 -40.39 0.86 54.89
C GLU A 121 -40.37 2.25 55.53
N TRP A 122 -39.98 2.26 56.81
CA TRP A 122 -40.02 3.45 57.66
C TRP A 122 -38.82 3.51 58.60
N PHE A 123 -38.44 4.74 58.92
CA PHE A 123 -37.49 5.05 59.99
C PHE A 123 -37.91 6.36 60.67
N ILE A 124 -37.46 6.57 61.89
CA ILE A 124 -37.87 7.67 62.77
C ILE A 124 -36.69 8.61 62.97
N VAL A 125 -36.92 9.90 62.73
CA VAL A 125 -35.97 10.96 63.07
C VAL A 125 -36.51 11.71 64.28
N PHE A 126 -35.83 11.51 65.42
CA PHE A 126 -36.09 12.25 66.64
C PHE A 126 -35.38 13.60 66.58
N VAL A 127 -36.17 14.66 66.50
CA VAL A 127 -35.71 16.04 66.44
C VAL A 127 -35.68 16.63 67.84
N SER A 128 -34.47 16.94 68.29
CA SER A 128 -34.19 17.57 69.58
C SER A 128 -34.17 19.09 69.42
N LYS A 129 -35.07 19.76 70.16
CA LYS A 129 -35.15 21.23 70.29
C LYS A 129 -34.29 21.77 71.44
N ALA A 130 -33.54 20.91 72.13
CA ALA A 130 -32.80 21.29 73.31
C ALA A 130 -31.65 22.25 72.95
N HIS A 131 -31.64 23.44 73.57
CA HIS A 131 -30.56 24.41 73.39
C HIS A 131 -29.25 23.84 73.98
N PRO A 132 -28.06 24.06 73.37
CA PRO A 132 -26.79 23.51 73.84
C PRO A 132 -26.48 23.82 75.31
N ASN A 133 -26.92 24.99 75.79
CA ASN A 133 -26.72 25.47 77.16
C ASN A 133 -27.68 24.85 78.21
N ASN A 134 -28.64 24.00 77.81
CA ASN A 134 -29.62 23.39 78.72
C ASN A 134 -29.33 21.89 78.93
N ASP A 135 -28.47 21.60 79.91
CA ASP A 135 -28.04 20.24 80.25
C ASP A 135 -29.18 19.31 80.67
N GLN A 136 -30.22 19.83 81.32
CA GLN A 136 -31.35 19.03 81.78
C GLN A 136 -32.23 18.60 80.61
N ALA A 137 -32.52 19.52 79.68
CA ALA A 137 -33.25 19.21 78.45
C ALA A 137 -32.48 18.22 77.57
N ASN A 138 -31.16 18.39 77.43
CA ASN A 138 -30.31 17.45 76.69
C ASN A 138 -30.28 16.03 77.30
N LYS A 139 -30.21 15.92 78.63
CA LYS A 139 -30.29 14.61 79.33
C LYS A 139 -31.65 13.94 79.13
N MET A 140 -32.74 14.72 79.13
CA MET A 140 -34.09 14.20 78.90
C MET A 140 -34.28 13.75 77.45
N ALA A 141 -33.87 14.56 76.47
CA ALA A 141 -33.90 14.20 75.05
C ALA A 141 -33.10 12.91 74.76
N LYS A 142 -31.92 12.74 75.36
CA LYS A 142 -31.13 11.50 75.26
C LYS A 142 -31.85 10.28 75.87
N LYS A 143 -32.51 10.43 77.02
CA LYS A 143 -33.29 9.34 77.65
C LYS A 143 -34.49 8.93 76.80
N VAL A 144 -35.20 9.90 76.23
CA VAL A 144 -36.34 9.64 75.34
C VAL A 144 -35.87 8.94 74.07
N PHE A 145 -34.80 9.41 73.44
CA PHE A 145 -34.21 8.79 72.26
C PHE A 145 -33.76 7.34 72.52
N ALA A 146 -33.03 7.08 73.61
CA ALA A 146 -32.62 5.72 73.97
C ALA A 146 -33.82 4.78 74.19
N LYS A 147 -34.95 5.31 74.69
CA LYS A 147 -36.18 4.52 74.84
C LYS A 147 -36.85 4.23 73.49
N LEU A 148 -36.81 5.19 72.58
CA LEU A 148 -37.28 5.06 71.21
C LEU A 148 -36.49 3.99 70.45
N GLU A 149 -35.15 3.99 70.56
CA GLU A 149 -34.30 2.94 70.00
C GLU A 149 -34.67 1.55 70.50
N VAL A 150 -34.86 1.38 71.81
CA VAL A 150 -35.25 0.07 72.39
C VAL A 150 -36.63 -0.39 71.92
N ASP A 151 -37.56 0.54 71.71
CA ASP A 151 -38.94 0.21 71.33
C ASP A 151 -39.11 -0.04 69.81
N PHE A 152 -38.28 0.56 68.94
CA PHE A 152 -38.47 0.56 67.49
C PHE A 152 -37.30 0.02 66.65
N ASN A 153 -36.07 -0.08 67.19
CA ASN A 153 -34.98 -0.79 66.50
C ASN A 153 -35.16 -2.30 66.65
N SER A 154 -34.56 -3.06 65.72
CA SER A 154 -34.52 -4.52 65.77
C SER A 154 -33.09 -5.03 65.66
N LYS A 155 -32.83 -6.28 66.04
CA LYS A 155 -31.49 -6.90 65.92
C LYS A 155 -30.89 -6.88 64.50
N LYS A 156 -31.74 -6.69 63.48
CA LYS A 156 -31.34 -6.71 62.07
C LYS A 156 -31.41 -5.32 61.42
N ARG A 157 -32.03 -4.32 62.06
CA ARG A 157 -32.31 -3.01 61.45
C ARG A 157 -32.32 -1.90 62.49
N GLU A 158 -31.52 -0.88 62.26
CA GLU A 158 -31.52 0.38 63.01
C GLU A 158 -32.46 1.36 62.31
N ARG A 159 -33.56 1.73 62.96
CA ARG A 159 -34.64 2.53 62.39
C ARG A 159 -34.79 3.92 63.02
N CYS A 160 -33.87 4.32 63.89
CA CYS A 160 -33.98 5.59 64.63
C CYS A 160 -32.72 6.45 64.44
N CYS A 161 -32.90 7.74 64.20
CA CYS A 161 -31.84 8.75 64.16
C CYS A 161 -32.18 9.92 65.08
N LYS A 162 -31.17 10.61 65.60
CA LYS A 162 -31.33 11.82 66.41
C LYS A 162 -30.78 13.04 65.67
N PHE A 163 -31.63 14.04 65.43
CA PHE A 163 -31.28 15.31 64.82
C PHE A 163 -31.34 16.44 65.85
N ASP A 164 -30.24 17.17 66.06
CA ASP A 164 -30.20 18.33 66.96
C ASP A 164 -30.24 19.64 66.15
N ILE A 165 -31.30 20.44 66.33
CA ILE A 165 -31.55 21.66 65.52
C ILE A 165 -30.45 22.72 65.73
N HIS A 166 -29.90 22.82 66.94
CA HIS A 166 -28.96 23.88 67.32
C HIS A 166 -27.47 23.49 67.13
N GLY A 167 -27.19 22.35 66.53
CA GLY A 167 -25.84 21.83 66.33
C GLY A 167 -25.89 20.34 66.04
N PRO A 168 -26.14 19.92 64.78
CA PRO A 168 -26.24 18.51 64.42
C PRO A 168 -24.90 17.80 64.69
N GLU A 169 -24.98 16.56 65.16
CA GLU A 169 -23.79 15.71 65.32
C GLU A 169 -23.08 15.55 63.97
N PRO A 170 -21.74 15.53 63.94
CA PRO A 170 -20.97 15.57 62.68
C PRO A 170 -21.29 14.42 61.72
N ASN A 171 -21.74 13.27 62.24
CA ASN A 171 -22.04 12.07 61.46
C ASN A 171 -23.55 11.84 61.24
N PHE A 172 -24.42 12.76 61.69
CA PHE A 172 -25.87 12.59 61.56
C PHE A 172 -26.32 12.38 60.11
N TRP A 173 -25.78 13.18 59.19
CA TRP A 173 -26.17 13.11 57.78
C TRP A 173 -25.74 11.79 57.13
N GLU A 174 -24.55 11.29 57.47
CA GLU A 174 -24.09 9.96 57.02
C GLU A 174 -24.98 8.84 57.57
N ASP A 175 -25.35 8.94 58.85
CA ASP A 175 -26.24 7.98 59.49
C ASP A 175 -27.66 8.00 58.88
N LEU A 176 -28.21 9.20 58.68
CA LEU A 176 -29.51 9.41 58.02
C LEU A 176 -29.49 8.85 56.60
N GLU A 177 -28.48 9.20 55.80
CA GLU A 177 -28.33 8.70 54.43
C GLU A 177 -28.24 7.17 54.42
N SER A 178 -27.48 6.56 55.34
CA SER A 178 -27.36 5.11 55.44
C SER A 178 -28.72 4.41 55.68
N LYS A 179 -29.56 4.96 56.57
CA LYS A 179 -30.89 4.39 56.89
C LYS A 179 -31.91 4.63 55.78
N VAL A 180 -31.86 5.80 55.13
CA VAL A 180 -32.66 6.08 53.93
C VAL A 180 -32.29 5.09 52.82
N MET A 181 -31.00 4.87 52.59
CA MET A 181 -30.51 3.95 51.57
C MET A 181 -30.89 2.50 51.86
N GLU A 182 -30.79 2.05 53.11
CA GLU A 182 -31.23 0.70 53.49
C GLU A 182 -32.74 0.53 53.23
N SER A 183 -33.54 1.56 53.56
CA SER A 183 -34.99 1.56 53.33
C SER A 183 -35.33 1.50 51.83
N ILE A 184 -34.68 2.35 51.02
CA ILE A 184 -34.85 2.36 49.56
C ILE A 184 -34.45 1.01 48.97
N ARG A 185 -33.30 0.46 49.36
CA ARG A 185 -32.81 -0.84 48.87
C ARG A 185 -33.80 -1.96 49.17
N ASN A 186 -34.26 -2.06 50.41
CA ASN A 186 -35.22 -3.08 50.83
C ASN A 186 -36.54 -2.97 50.06
N THR A 187 -37.06 -1.76 49.87
CA THR A 187 -38.31 -1.54 49.11
C THR A 187 -38.12 -1.89 47.63
N LEU A 188 -37.03 -1.41 47.02
CA LEU A 188 -36.68 -1.71 45.63
C LEU A 188 -36.59 -3.23 45.42
N ASP A 189 -35.89 -3.94 46.31
CA ASP A 189 -35.71 -5.39 46.22
C ASP A 189 -37.03 -6.17 46.25
N ARG A 190 -37.96 -5.78 47.13
CA ARG A 190 -39.30 -6.38 47.21
C ARG A 190 -40.13 -6.11 45.96
N ARG A 191 -40.08 -4.88 45.45
CA ARG A 191 -40.83 -4.49 44.24
C ARG A 191 -40.30 -5.21 43.01
N VAL A 192 -38.98 -5.26 42.83
CA VAL A 192 -38.34 -6.01 41.73
C VAL A 192 -38.76 -7.47 41.78
N GLN A 193 -38.75 -8.11 42.96
CA GLN A 193 -39.19 -9.50 43.11
C GLN A 193 -40.63 -9.70 42.61
N PHE A 194 -41.53 -8.81 43.01
CA PHE A 194 -42.93 -8.86 42.59
C PHE A 194 -43.09 -8.76 41.07
N PHE A 195 -42.45 -7.76 40.44
CA PHE A 195 -42.53 -7.61 38.98
C PHE A 195 -41.92 -8.81 38.26
N GLU A 196 -40.80 -9.35 38.72
CA GLU A 196 -40.19 -10.56 38.15
C GLU A 196 -41.10 -11.77 38.24
N ASP A 197 -41.79 -11.96 39.35
CA ASP A 197 -42.71 -13.08 39.55
C ASP A 197 -43.94 -12.97 38.64
N GLU A 198 -44.52 -11.77 38.48
CA GLU A 198 -45.64 -11.53 37.55
C GLU A 198 -45.22 -11.66 36.08
N ILE A 199 -44.04 -11.13 35.71
CA ILE A 199 -43.46 -11.28 34.38
C ILE A 199 -43.21 -12.76 34.07
N ARG A 200 -42.70 -13.54 35.03
CA ARG A 200 -42.46 -14.98 34.86
C ARG A 200 -43.76 -15.73 34.59
N LYS A 201 -44.82 -15.46 35.38
CA LYS A 201 -46.16 -16.05 35.18
C LYS A 201 -46.70 -15.75 33.78
N LEU A 202 -46.61 -14.50 33.31
CA LEU A 202 -47.06 -14.16 31.96
C LEU A 202 -46.16 -14.76 30.87
N SER A 203 -44.85 -14.86 31.12
CA SER A 203 -43.90 -15.45 30.16
C SER A 203 -44.12 -16.96 29.97
N GLU A 204 -44.56 -17.68 31.00
CA GLU A 204 -44.91 -19.11 30.88
C GLU A 204 -46.15 -19.33 29.99
N LEU A 205 -47.05 -18.34 29.96
CA LEU A 205 -48.25 -18.37 29.14
C LEU A 205 -48.03 -17.86 27.70
N ARG A 206 -46.80 -17.48 27.35
CA ARG A 206 -46.45 -16.70 26.14
C ARG A 206 -46.86 -17.30 24.79
N PHE A 207 -47.00 -18.62 24.71
CA PHE A 207 -47.48 -19.32 23.51
C PHE A 207 -48.95 -19.73 23.58
N MET A 208 -49.67 -19.36 24.64
CA MET A 208 -51.09 -19.65 24.83
C MET A 208 -51.95 -18.51 24.26
N PRO A 209 -53.15 -18.81 23.71
CA PRO A 209 -54.01 -17.81 23.08
C PRO A 209 -54.60 -16.77 24.06
N VAL A 210 -54.57 -17.06 25.36
CA VAL A 210 -55.04 -16.15 26.43
C VAL A 210 -53.99 -15.07 26.74
N TRP A 211 -52.76 -15.23 26.26
CA TRP A 211 -51.68 -14.28 26.53
C TRP A 211 -51.86 -12.99 25.76
N ASN A 212 -51.74 -11.87 26.48
CA ASN A 212 -51.81 -10.53 25.93
C ASN A 212 -50.44 -9.84 26.11
N PHE A 213 -49.79 -9.53 25.00
CA PHE A 213 -48.47 -8.89 25.00
C PHE A 213 -48.47 -7.50 25.64
N CYS A 214 -49.56 -6.74 25.56
CA CYS A 214 -49.63 -5.41 26.18
C CYS A 214 -49.63 -5.48 27.72
N ASN A 215 -50.20 -6.54 28.32
CA ASN A 215 -50.08 -6.79 29.76
C ASN A 215 -48.64 -7.15 30.15
N PHE A 216 -47.96 -7.94 29.31
CA PHE A 216 -46.55 -8.26 29.50
C PHE A 216 -45.66 -7.01 29.35
N PHE A 217 -45.92 -6.20 28.33
CA PHE A 217 -45.25 -4.93 28.05
C PHE A 217 -45.33 -3.99 29.24
N ILE A 218 -46.54 -3.70 29.77
CA ILE A 218 -46.68 -2.71 30.84
C ILE A 218 -45.94 -3.12 32.11
N LEU A 219 -45.86 -4.41 32.43
CA LEU A 219 -45.07 -4.91 33.57
C LEU A 219 -43.56 -4.76 33.34
N LYS A 220 -43.08 -5.14 32.15
CA LYS A 220 -41.67 -4.98 31.75
C LYS A 220 -41.24 -3.52 31.71
N GLU A 221 -42.07 -2.67 31.11
CA GLU A 221 -41.89 -1.22 31.02
C GLU A 221 -41.89 -0.58 32.42
N SER A 222 -42.81 -0.96 33.32
CA SER A 222 -42.80 -0.53 34.72
C SER A 222 -41.51 -0.92 35.45
N LEU A 223 -41.01 -2.15 35.24
CA LEU A 223 -39.77 -2.63 35.83
C LEU A 223 -38.54 -1.87 35.28
N ALA A 224 -38.48 -1.69 33.96
CA ALA A 224 -37.41 -0.92 33.30
C ALA A 224 -37.40 0.54 33.78
N PHE A 225 -38.57 1.16 33.89
CA PHE A 225 -38.70 2.52 34.41
C PHE A 225 -38.27 2.62 35.88
N MET A 226 -38.59 1.61 36.70
CA MET A 226 -38.13 1.55 38.09
C MET A 226 -36.60 1.50 38.18
N PHE A 227 -35.95 0.70 37.34
CA PHE A 227 -34.49 0.69 37.24
C PHE A 227 -33.94 2.01 36.71
N GLU A 228 -34.63 2.68 35.78
CA GLU A 228 -34.25 4.02 35.30
C GLU A 228 -34.29 5.06 36.43
N MET A 229 -35.36 5.09 37.24
CA MET A 229 -35.49 5.98 38.41
C MET A 229 -34.42 5.72 39.46
N ALA A 230 -34.04 4.44 39.65
CA ALA A 230 -32.97 4.03 40.55
C ALA A 230 -31.55 4.26 39.98
N HIS A 231 -31.44 4.81 38.77
CA HIS A 231 -30.18 4.98 38.03
C HIS A 231 -29.41 3.67 37.76
N LEU A 232 -30.12 2.53 37.83
CA LEU A 232 -29.62 1.21 37.44
C LEU A 232 -29.80 1.02 35.92
N HIS A 233 -29.16 1.89 35.14
CA HIS A 233 -29.38 1.99 33.69
C HIS A 233 -29.04 0.70 32.92
N GLU A 234 -28.08 -0.08 33.41
CA GLU A 234 -27.74 -1.41 32.85
C GLU A 234 -28.89 -2.41 32.98
N ASP A 235 -29.55 -2.46 34.15
CA ASP A 235 -30.68 -3.37 34.35
C ASP A 235 -31.89 -2.91 33.54
N ALA A 236 -32.14 -1.59 33.49
CA ALA A 236 -33.19 -1.02 32.65
C ALA A 236 -32.98 -1.36 31.16
N LEU A 237 -31.74 -1.26 30.66
CA LEU A 237 -31.40 -1.55 29.27
C LEU A 237 -31.68 -3.03 28.92
N ARG A 238 -31.33 -3.95 29.82
CA ARG A 238 -31.61 -5.39 29.63
C ARG A 238 -33.10 -5.68 29.56
N GLU A 239 -33.94 -5.00 30.33
CA GLU A 239 -35.40 -5.18 30.24
C GLU A 239 -35.94 -4.76 28.86
N TYR A 240 -35.44 -3.67 28.29
CA TYR A 240 -35.82 -3.25 26.93
C TYR A 240 -35.30 -4.20 25.84
N ASP A 241 -34.08 -4.72 25.99
CA ASP A 241 -33.50 -5.72 25.08
C ASP A 241 -34.32 -7.03 25.10
N GLU A 242 -34.66 -7.53 26.30
CA GLU A 242 -35.53 -8.70 26.46
C GLU A 242 -36.93 -8.46 25.89
N LEU A 243 -37.48 -7.26 26.05
CA LEU A 243 -38.80 -6.88 25.54
C LEU A 243 -38.83 -6.82 24.00
N GLU A 244 -37.78 -6.30 23.37
CA GLU A 244 -37.62 -6.26 21.92
C GLU A 244 -37.54 -7.67 21.33
N LEU A 245 -36.67 -8.52 21.90
CA LEU A 245 -36.57 -9.94 21.53
C LEU A 245 -37.93 -10.64 21.71
N CYS A 246 -38.61 -10.35 22.83
CA CYS A 246 -39.88 -10.95 23.14
C CYS A 246 -40.93 -10.63 22.05
N TYR A 247 -41.01 -9.36 21.65
CA TYR A 247 -41.91 -8.90 20.61
C TYR A 247 -41.66 -9.61 19.27
N LEU A 248 -40.39 -9.66 18.83
CA LEU A 248 -40.03 -10.27 17.54
C LEU A 248 -40.38 -11.75 17.46
N GLU A 249 -40.13 -12.51 18.52
CA GLU A 249 -40.37 -13.97 18.55
C GLU A 249 -41.85 -14.35 18.63
N THR A 250 -42.69 -13.52 19.27
CA THR A 250 -44.10 -13.91 19.56
C THR A 250 -45.14 -13.12 18.82
N VAL A 251 -44.94 -11.82 18.66
CA VAL A 251 -45.96 -10.95 18.10
C VAL A 251 -45.85 -10.93 16.58
N ASN A 252 -44.62 -10.99 16.06
CA ASN A 252 -44.32 -10.95 14.62
C ASN A 252 -44.52 -12.32 13.93
N MET A 253 -44.30 -13.44 14.62
CA MET A 253 -44.45 -14.79 14.05
C MET A 253 -45.91 -15.25 13.89
N ASN A 254 -46.87 -14.61 14.56
CA ASN A 254 -48.24 -15.14 14.71
C ASN A 254 -49.17 -14.94 13.50
N GLY A 255 -48.68 -14.46 12.35
CA GLY A 255 -49.37 -14.48 11.05
C GLY A 255 -50.72 -13.74 10.95
N LYS A 256 -51.23 -13.12 12.02
CA LYS A 256 -52.40 -12.25 11.98
C LYS A 256 -51.99 -10.92 11.37
N HIS A 257 -52.66 -10.51 10.29
CA HIS A 257 -52.51 -9.16 9.72
C HIS A 257 -52.81 -8.13 10.81
N LYS A 258 -51.77 -7.42 11.26
CA LYS A 258 -51.85 -6.31 12.21
C LYS A 258 -51.56 -5.01 11.47
N GLU A 259 -52.09 -3.92 12.00
CA GLU A 259 -51.79 -2.59 11.48
C GLU A 259 -50.31 -2.26 11.74
N PHE A 260 -49.57 -1.96 10.67
CA PHE A 260 -48.13 -1.72 10.75
C PHE A 260 -47.82 -0.33 11.34
N GLY A 261 -48.62 0.70 11.01
CA GLY A 261 -48.38 2.10 11.38
C GLY A 261 -47.59 2.88 10.32
N GLY A 262 -47.13 4.10 10.65
CA GLY A 262 -46.28 4.91 9.77
C GLY A 262 -47.00 5.64 8.62
N VAL A 263 -48.31 5.86 8.76
CA VAL A 263 -49.16 6.54 7.77
C VAL A 263 -49.55 7.96 8.16
N GLU A 264 -49.25 8.37 9.39
CA GLU A 264 -49.59 9.69 9.88
C GLU A 264 -48.56 10.73 9.40
N ARG A 265 -49.00 11.98 9.24
CA ARG A 265 -48.10 13.06 8.84
C ARG A 265 -47.06 13.30 9.94
N GLY A 266 -45.78 13.26 9.59
CA GLY A 266 -44.66 13.36 10.53
C GLY A 266 -43.95 12.04 10.81
N ASP A 267 -44.56 10.90 10.45
CA ASP A 267 -43.94 9.58 10.64
C ASP A 267 -42.70 9.37 9.76
N ASP A 268 -42.53 10.21 8.73
CA ASP A 268 -41.36 10.20 7.84
C ASP A 268 -40.07 10.64 8.57
N GLU A 269 -40.21 11.33 9.70
CA GLU A 269 -39.11 11.62 10.61
C GLU A 269 -38.93 10.48 11.62
N ALA A 270 -37.78 9.81 11.55
CA ALA A 270 -37.51 8.67 12.40
C ALA A 270 -37.42 9.06 13.89
N ALA A 271 -38.21 8.38 14.73
CA ALA A 271 -38.31 8.64 16.16
C ALA A 271 -37.31 7.81 17.00
N LEU A 272 -36.09 7.60 16.51
CA LEU A 272 -35.11 6.68 17.12
C LEU A 272 -34.50 7.16 18.44
N LEU A 273 -34.71 8.41 18.80
CA LEU A 273 -34.04 9.07 19.93
C LEU A 273 -35.01 9.72 20.91
N ASN A 274 -36.29 9.80 20.55
CA ASN A 274 -37.32 10.44 21.38
C ASN A 274 -38.42 9.42 21.72
N PRO A 275 -38.33 8.76 22.90
CA PRO A 275 -39.38 7.86 23.35
C PRO A 275 -40.74 8.54 23.55
N GLY A 276 -40.76 9.87 23.69
CA GLY A 276 -41.97 10.66 23.86
C GLY A 276 -42.56 11.20 22.56
N ASN A 277 -42.14 10.71 21.39
CA ASN A 277 -42.61 11.23 20.10
C ASN A 277 -44.12 11.02 19.90
N LYS A 278 -44.64 9.85 20.27
CA LYS A 278 -46.07 9.53 20.27
C LYS A 278 -46.49 9.02 21.65
N ALA A 279 -47.77 9.20 21.99
CA ALA A 279 -48.30 8.67 23.24
C ALA A 279 -48.40 7.13 23.19
N LEU A 280 -48.15 6.43 24.30
CA LEU A 280 -48.27 4.97 24.37
C LEU A 280 -49.68 4.48 23.99
N THR A 281 -50.70 5.32 24.24
CA THR A 281 -52.08 5.08 23.80
C THR A 281 -52.27 5.18 22.29
N GLU A 282 -51.42 5.93 21.60
CA GLU A 282 -51.42 6.01 20.14
C GLU A 282 -50.65 4.83 19.55
N ILE A 283 -49.61 4.32 20.22
CA ILE A 283 -48.86 3.15 19.76
C ILE A 283 -49.72 1.86 19.82
N VAL A 284 -50.67 1.78 20.75
CA VAL A 284 -51.54 0.61 20.95
C VAL A 284 -52.94 0.85 20.40
N GLN A 285 -53.39 -0.05 19.52
CA GLN A 285 -54.73 -0.06 18.94
C GLN A 285 -55.35 -1.46 19.05
N ASP A 286 -56.59 -1.54 19.54
CA ASP A 286 -57.34 -2.79 19.73
C ASP A 286 -56.54 -3.91 20.44
N ASP A 287 -55.85 -3.55 21.54
CA ASP A 287 -54.96 -4.42 22.34
C ASP A 287 -53.75 -5.02 21.57
N SER A 288 -53.38 -4.43 20.43
CA SER A 288 -52.17 -4.74 19.65
C SER A 288 -51.29 -3.50 19.45
N PHE A 289 -49.98 -3.69 19.33
CA PHE A 289 -49.05 -2.61 18.99
C PHE A 289 -48.99 -2.42 17.47
N ARG A 290 -48.91 -1.16 17.04
CA ARG A 290 -48.45 -0.79 15.71
C ARG A 290 -46.93 -0.97 15.66
N GLU A 291 -46.45 -1.88 14.80
CA GLU A 291 -45.04 -2.29 14.78
C GLU A 291 -44.10 -1.10 14.52
N PHE A 292 -44.52 -0.19 13.64
CA PHE A 292 -43.72 0.94 13.21
C PHE A 292 -43.35 1.85 14.39
N GLU A 293 -44.35 2.29 15.16
CA GLU A 293 -44.17 3.13 16.34
C GLU A 293 -43.49 2.37 17.48
N PHE A 294 -43.92 1.14 17.73
CA PHE A 294 -43.45 0.37 18.89
C PHE A 294 -41.96 0.04 18.82
N ARG A 295 -41.47 -0.41 17.66
CA ARG A 295 -40.06 -0.74 17.45
C ARG A 295 -39.17 0.50 17.60
N GLN A 296 -39.62 1.66 17.11
CA GLN A 296 -38.90 2.92 17.27
C GLN A 296 -38.89 3.39 18.74
N TYR A 297 -40.01 3.24 19.44
CA TYR A 297 -40.11 3.55 20.88
C TYR A 297 -39.10 2.74 21.71
N LEU A 298 -39.02 1.42 21.49
CA LEU A 298 -38.07 0.56 22.20
C LEU A 298 -36.62 0.98 21.93
N PHE A 299 -36.29 1.21 20.66
CA PHE A 299 -34.95 1.65 20.27
C PHE A 299 -34.60 3.02 20.85
N ALA A 300 -35.56 3.92 20.95
CA ALA A 300 -35.38 5.22 21.59
C ALA A 300 -35.14 5.10 23.10
N CYS A 301 -35.84 4.19 23.78
CA CYS A 301 -35.60 3.89 25.19
C CYS A 301 -34.19 3.33 25.41
N GLN A 302 -33.78 2.35 24.59
CA GLN A 302 -32.41 1.79 24.62
C GLN A 302 -31.36 2.88 24.39
N SER A 303 -31.53 3.70 23.35
CA SER A 303 -30.61 4.77 23.00
C SER A 303 -30.47 5.79 24.13
N LYS A 304 -31.58 6.22 24.72
CA LYS A 304 -31.60 7.13 25.89
C LYS A 304 -30.77 6.58 27.05
N LEU A 305 -30.90 5.28 27.36
CA LEU A 305 -30.16 4.64 28.43
C LEU A 305 -28.67 4.48 28.10
N LEU A 306 -28.34 4.12 26.87
CA LEU A 306 -26.95 4.00 26.41
C LEU A 306 -26.21 5.35 26.45
N PHE A 307 -26.90 6.44 26.11
CA PHE A 307 -26.36 7.79 26.30
C PHE A 307 -26.14 8.14 27.77
N LYS A 308 -27.08 7.79 28.67
CA LYS A 308 -26.88 7.92 30.13
C LYS A 308 -25.71 7.08 30.66
N LEU A 309 -25.40 5.96 30.02
CA LEU A 309 -24.24 5.11 30.30
C LEU A 309 -22.94 5.60 29.62
N ASN A 310 -22.98 6.73 28.91
CA ASN A 310 -21.85 7.28 28.14
C ASN A 310 -21.31 6.30 27.08
N ARG A 311 -22.21 5.59 26.37
CA ARG A 311 -21.89 4.61 25.31
C ARG A 311 -22.45 5.00 23.93
N PRO A 312 -22.08 6.16 23.36
CA PRO A 312 -22.55 6.58 22.03
C PRO A 312 -22.15 5.60 20.91
N PHE A 313 -21.01 4.91 21.05
CA PHE A 313 -20.59 3.85 20.11
C PHE A 313 -21.61 2.71 20.03
N GLU A 314 -22.13 2.27 21.18
CA GLU A 314 -23.07 1.16 21.23
C GLU A 314 -24.41 1.56 20.60
N VAL A 315 -24.83 2.82 20.74
CA VAL A 315 -26.00 3.37 20.04
C VAL A 315 -25.82 3.27 18.52
N ALA A 316 -24.67 3.68 17.98
CA ALA A 316 -24.38 3.55 16.55
C ALA A 316 -24.32 2.08 16.09
N SER A 317 -23.67 1.22 16.87
CA SER A 317 -23.49 -0.21 16.60
C SER A 317 -24.83 -0.98 16.58
N ARG A 318 -25.77 -0.62 17.47
CA ARG A 318 -27.14 -1.19 17.46
C ARG A 318 -28.04 -0.50 16.44
N GLY A 319 -27.87 0.79 16.21
CA GLY A 319 -28.72 1.59 15.33
C GLY A 319 -28.55 1.29 13.85
N TYR A 320 -27.32 1.08 13.37
CA TYR A 320 -27.07 0.73 11.98
C TYR A 320 -27.79 -0.57 11.53
N PRO A 321 -27.64 -1.73 12.22
CA PRO A 321 -28.37 -2.94 11.87
C PRO A 321 -29.88 -2.81 12.10
N PHE A 322 -30.33 -2.04 13.10
CA PHE A 322 -31.75 -1.73 13.28
C PHE A 322 -32.32 -1.04 12.04
N ILE A 323 -31.67 0.02 11.54
CA ILE A 323 -32.12 0.75 10.32
C ILE A 323 -32.16 -0.18 9.11
N ILE A 324 -31.16 -1.03 8.91
CA ILE A 324 -31.14 -1.97 7.79
C ILE A 324 -32.29 -2.98 7.91
N SER A 325 -32.49 -3.56 9.10
CA SER A 325 -33.57 -4.53 9.34
C SER A 325 -34.93 -3.89 9.16
N PHE A 326 -35.14 -2.72 9.75
CA PHE A 326 -36.40 -2.00 9.68
C PHE A 326 -36.67 -1.46 8.27
N SER A 327 -35.64 -1.06 7.51
CA SER A 327 -35.80 -0.75 6.08
C SER A 327 -36.31 -1.94 5.26
N LYS A 328 -36.04 -3.20 5.67
CA LYS A 328 -36.62 -4.39 5.03
C LYS A 328 -38.08 -4.59 5.44
N ALA A 329 -38.43 -4.34 6.70
CA ALA A 329 -39.82 -4.34 7.16
C ALA A 329 -40.65 -3.28 6.41
N LEU A 330 -40.16 -2.04 6.31
CA LEU A 330 -40.78 -0.99 5.50
C LEU A 330 -40.96 -1.38 4.03
N ALA A 331 -40.02 -2.16 3.47
CA ALA A 331 -40.13 -2.65 2.10
C ALA A 331 -41.28 -3.67 1.91
N GLN A 332 -41.67 -4.39 2.96
CA GLN A 332 -42.78 -5.35 2.92
C GLN A 332 -44.16 -4.67 3.00
N HIS A 333 -44.19 -3.42 3.48
CA HIS A 333 -45.41 -2.62 3.68
C HIS A 333 -45.47 -1.38 2.78
N GLU A 334 -44.74 -1.35 1.66
CA GLU A 334 -44.74 -0.20 0.74
C GLU A 334 -46.11 0.11 0.12
N ASP A 335 -47.07 -0.83 0.19
CA ASP A 335 -48.42 -0.74 -0.35
C ASP A 335 -49.35 0.16 0.48
N ILE A 336 -49.13 0.21 1.78
CA ILE A 336 -49.89 1.05 2.72
C ILE A 336 -49.16 2.34 3.08
N LEU A 337 -47.84 2.39 2.92
CA LEU A 337 -47.02 3.53 3.31
C LEU A 337 -47.05 4.65 2.26
N PRO A 338 -46.85 5.93 2.68
CA PRO A 338 -46.70 7.04 1.75
C PRO A 338 -45.60 6.83 0.70
N PHE A 339 -45.71 7.56 -0.42
CA PHE A 339 -44.77 7.44 -1.54
C PHE A 339 -43.31 7.64 -1.11
N CYS A 340 -42.46 6.63 -1.32
CA CYS A 340 -41.04 6.65 -0.94
C CYS A 340 -40.77 6.89 0.57
N MET A 341 -41.75 6.59 1.43
CA MET A 341 -41.62 6.65 2.88
C MET A 341 -40.37 5.93 3.40
N ARG A 342 -40.05 4.76 2.84
CA ARG A 342 -38.86 4.00 3.22
C ARG A 342 -37.57 4.79 2.99
N GLU A 343 -37.42 5.42 1.83
CA GLU A 343 -36.23 6.23 1.52
C GLU A 343 -36.12 7.42 2.46
N VAL A 344 -37.21 8.15 2.69
CA VAL A 344 -37.26 9.32 3.57
C VAL A 344 -36.94 8.94 5.01
N TRP A 345 -37.60 7.91 5.55
CA TRP A 345 -37.39 7.43 6.91
C TRP A 345 -35.96 6.96 7.15
N VAL A 346 -35.34 6.26 6.19
CA VAL A 346 -33.92 5.84 6.35
C VAL A 346 -32.98 7.03 6.37
N ILE A 347 -33.24 8.06 5.56
CA ILE A 347 -32.44 9.30 5.55
C ILE A 347 -32.54 10.00 6.91
N THR A 348 -33.77 10.20 7.42
CA THR A 348 -33.99 10.88 8.71
C THR A 348 -33.42 10.06 9.87
N ALA A 349 -33.57 8.73 9.85
CA ALA A 349 -32.99 7.81 10.84
C ALA A 349 -31.47 7.88 10.90
N CYS A 350 -30.79 7.82 9.74
CA CYS A 350 -29.34 7.90 9.69
C CYS A 350 -28.84 9.26 10.20
N LEU A 351 -29.45 10.36 9.77
CA LEU A 351 -29.08 11.70 10.20
C LEU A 351 -29.27 11.90 11.71
N ALA A 352 -30.42 11.50 12.25
CA ALA A 352 -30.70 11.59 13.68
C ALA A 352 -29.65 10.83 14.52
N LEU A 353 -29.31 9.59 14.12
CA LEU A 353 -28.27 8.82 14.80
C LEU A 353 -26.88 9.45 14.70
N ILE A 354 -26.49 9.92 13.52
CA ILE A 354 -25.19 10.59 13.30
C ILE A 354 -25.08 11.81 14.21
N ASP A 355 -26.09 12.68 14.21
CA ASP A 355 -26.07 13.93 14.97
C ASP A 355 -26.03 13.67 16.48
N ALA A 356 -26.81 12.71 16.98
CA ALA A 356 -26.86 12.38 18.40
C ALA A 356 -25.60 11.66 18.90
N THR A 357 -25.04 10.74 18.10
CA THR A 357 -23.82 10.04 18.48
C THR A 357 -22.60 10.94 18.37
N SER A 358 -22.52 11.81 17.36
CA SER A 358 -21.40 12.75 17.20
C SER A 358 -21.41 13.86 18.26
N SER A 359 -22.58 14.34 18.68
CA SER A 359 -22.69 15.41 19.70
C SER A 359 -22.37 14.95 21.12
N GLN A 360 -22.55 13.65 21.41
CA GLN A 360 -22.30 13.08 22.74
C GLN A 360 -21.00 12.26 22.81
N TYR A 361 -20.28 12.13 21.69
CA TYR A 361 -18.98 11.49 21.65
C TYR A 361 -17.87 12.47 22.05
N ASN A 362 -17.00 12.04 22.97
CA ASN A 362 -15.76 12.74 23.31
C ASN A 362 -14.57 11.85 22.96
N ASP A 363 -13.51 12.44 22.39
CA ASP A 363 -12.29 11.71 22.01
C ASP A 363 -11.66 11.04 23.25
N GLY A 364 -11.23 9.79 23.09
CA GLY A 364 -10.57 9.02 24.16
C GLY A 364 -11.50 8.26 25.11
N LEU A 365 -12.82 8.24 24.86
CA LEU A 365 -13.78 7.42 25.64
C LEU A 365 -13.67 5.91 25.38
N ALA A 366 -13.05 5.49 24.27
CA ALA A 366 -12.97 4.10 23.85
C ALA A 366 -11.55 3.72 23.42
N ALA A 367 -11.27 2.41 23.37
CA ALA A 367 -10.02 1.90 22.83
C ALA A 367 -9.89 2.26 21.33
N PRO A 368 -8.66 2.41 20.78
CA PRO A 368 -8.44 2.84 19.39
C PRO A 368 -9.13 1.99 18.34
N ASP A 369 -9.28 0.68 18.61
CA ASP A 369 -9.95 -0.24 17.70
C ASP A 369 -11.46 -0.02 17.65
N ILE A 370 -12.07 0.28 18.80
CA ILE A 370 -13.50 0.60 18.93
C ILE A 370 -13.79 1.96 18.28
N GLU A 371 -12.89 2.92 18.45
CA GLU A 371 -12.99 4.23 17.81
C GLU A 371 -12.92 4.13 16.28
N LYS A 372 -12.00 3.35 15.73
CA LYS A 372 -11.96 3.11 14.27
C LYS A 372 -13.21 2.40 13.75
N GLU A 373 -13.78 1.50 14.54
CA GLU A 373 -15.05 0.84 14.21
C GLU A 373 -16.24 1.81 14.30
N PHE A 374 -16.22 2.73 15.26
CA PHE A 374 -17.20 3.82 15.35
C PHE A 374 -17.20 4.68 14.09
N TYR A 375 -16.02 5.13 13.66
CA TYR A 375 -15.86 5.90 12.43
C TYR A 375 -16.28 5.09 11.19
N ARG A 376 -16.05 3.78 11.17
CA ARG A 376 -16.55 2.90 10.10
C ARG A 376 -18.09 2.92 10.05
N LEU A 377 -18.75 2.77 11.20
CA LEU A 377 -20.22 2.79 11.32
C LEU A 377 -20.83 4.14 10.94
N LEU A 378 -20.21 5.26 11.35
CA LEU A 378 -20.63 6.59 10.92
C LEU A 378 -20.49 6.74 9.40
N GLY A 379 -19.37 6.27 8.82
CA GLY A 379 -19.17 6.21 7.37
C GLY A 379 -20.28 5.44 6.66
N ASP A 380 -20.68 4.28 7.20
CA ASP A 380 -21.77 3.46 6.66
C ASP A 380 -23.13 4.16 6.75
N LEU A 381 -23.44 4.84 7.86
CA LEU A 381 -24.67 5.62 8.02
C LEU A 381 -24.75 6.77 7.01
N TYR A 382 -23.66 7.52 6.83
CA TYR A 382 -23.59 8.58 5.82
C TYR A 382 -23.73 8.00 4.40
N SER A 383 -23.07 6.87 4.12
CA SER A 383 -23.14 6.20 2.83
C SER A 383 -24.56 5.70 2.51
N LEU A 384 -25.24 5.11 3.50
CA LEU A 384 -26.63 4.66 3.37
C LEU A 384 -27.57 5.84 3.13
N CYS A 385 -27.43 6.91 3.91
CA CYS A 385 -28.19 8.15 3.73
C CYS A 385 -27.97 8.74 2.32
N ARG A 386 -26.71 8.89 1.89
CA ARG A 386 -26.32 9.36 0.56
C ARG A 386 -26.96 8.55 -0.56
N ILE A 387 -26.93 7.21 -0.45
CA ILE A 387 -27.53 6.31 -1.44
C ILE A 387 -29.05 6.51 -1.52
N LYS A 388 -29.73 6.59 -0.38
CA LYS A 388 -31.19 6.81 -0.33
C LYS A 388 -31.57 8.19 -0.87
N PHE A 389 -30.78 9.21 -0.54
CA PHE A 389 -30.97 10.57 -1.04
C PHE A 389 -30.81 10.65 -2.57
N MET A 390 -29.82 9.96 -3.15
CA MET A 390 -29.66 9.86 -4.60
C MET A 390 -30.84 9.18 -5.32
N ARG A 391 -31.51 8.22 -4.67
CA ARG A 391 -32.72 7.61 -5.24
C ARG A 391 -33.86 8.62 -5.35
N LEU A 392 -34.06 9.45 -4.32
CA LEU A 392 -35.04 10.54 -4.37
C LEU A 392 -34.71 11.51 -5.52
N ALA A 393 -33.43 11.85 -5.70
CA ALA A 393 -32.95 12.69 -6.81
C ALA A 393 -33.35 12.15 -8.18
N TYR A 394 -33.22 10.83 -8.38
CA TYR A 394 -33.60 10.20 -9.64
C TYR A 394 -35.10 10.21 -9.90
N LEU A 395 -35.92 10.12 -8.86
CA LEU A 395 -37.37 10.18 -8.97
C LEU A 395 -37.88 11.56 -9.37
N ILE A 396 -37.19 12.62 -8.99
CA ILE A 396 -37.56 14.02 -9.31
C ILE A 396 -36.78 14.59 -10.50
N GLY A 397 -35.87 13.81 -11.08
CA GLY A 397 -35.10 14.18 -12.27
C GLY A 397 -33.81 14.97 -12.02
N HIS A 398 -33.40 15.21 -10.77
CA HIS A 398 -32.12 15.84 -10.44
C HIS A 398 -30.94 14.88 -10.57
N GLY A 399 -31.21 13.56 -10.51
CA GLY A 399 -30.16 12.53 -10.47
C GLY A 399 -29.23 12.52 -11.69
N THR A 400 -29.69 12.92 -12.87
CA THR A 400 -28.88 12.93 -14.10
C THR A 400 -27.84 14.05 -14.13
N ASP A 401 -28.04 15.11 -13.36
CA ASP A 401 -27.20 16.32 -13.39
C ASP A 401 -26.04 16.25 -12.38
N ILE A 402 -26.00 15.18 -11.58
CA ILE A 402 -25.02 14.97 -10.53
C ILE A 402 -23.89 14.11 -11.07
N GLU A 403 -22.70 14.69 -11.08
CA GLU A 403 -21.46 14.02 -11.49
C GLU A 403 -21.08 12.90 -10.52
N ARG A 404 -20.59 11.78 -11.05
CA ARG A 404 -20.28 10.58 -10.25
C ARG A 404 -18.99 9.93 -10.68
N SER A 405 -18.35 9.26 -9.72
CA SER A 405 -17.21 8.41 -10.01
C SER A 405 -17.68 7.04 -10.54
N PRO A 406 -16.89 6.37 -11.42
CA PRO A 406 -17.26 5.11 -12.04
C PRO A 406 -17.63 3.98 -11.06
N VAL A 407 -16.92 3.88 -9.93
CA VAL A 407 -17.12 2.81 -8.93
C VAL A 407 -18.45 2.99 -8.19
N ASN A 408 -18.80 4.22 -7.86
CA ASN A 408 -20.02 4.49 -7.12
C ASN A 408 -21.25 4.53 -8.02
N SER A 409 -21.11 4.86 -9.32
CA SER A 409 -22.17 4.60 -10.30
C SER A 409 -22.54 3.13 -10.36
N ALA A 410 -21.55 2.22 -10.24
CA ALA A 410 -21.83 0.78 -10.17
C ALA A 410 -22.56 0.40 -8.87
N SER A 411 -22.09 0.88 -7.72
CA SER A 411 -22.74 0.64 -6.41
C SER A 411 -24.20 1.11 -6.40
N LEU A 412 -24.48 2.30 -6.95
CA LEU A 412 -25.84 2.83 -7.08
C LEU A 412 -26.70 1.99 -8.04
N SER A 413 -26.13 1.54 -9.17
CA SER A 413 -26.84 0.72 -10.18
C SER A 413 -27.15 -0.71 -9.74
N MET A 414 -26.43 -1.24 -8.74
CA MET A 414 -26.57 -2.62 -8.26
C MET A 414 -27.66 -2.76 -7.19
N LEU A 415 -28.19 -1.65 -6.69
CA LEU A 415 -29.25 -1.68 -5.67
C LEU A 415 -30.63 -1.65 -6.33
N PRO A 416 -31.59 -2.48 -5.88
CA PRO A 416 -32.93 -2.46 -6.44
C PRO A 416 -33.56 -1.09 -6.24
N TRP A 417 -34.01 -0.49 -7.35
CA TRP A 417 -34.77 0.76 -7.40
C TRP A 417 -35.92 0.81 -6.40
N PRO A 418 -36.34 1.99 -5.94
CA PRO A 418 -37.65 2.16 -5.31
C PRO A 418 -38.70 1.61 -6.27
N LYS A 419 -39.49 0.65 -5.81
CA LYS A 419 -40.54 0.01 -6.60
C LYS A 419 -41.88 0.30 -5.94
N PRO A 420 -42.26 1.58 -5.81
CA PRO A 420 -43.50 1.93 -5.15
C PRO A 420 -44.63 1.15 -5.83
N PRO A 421 -45.48 0.46 -5.05
CA PRO A 421 -46.53 -0.39 -5.59
C PRO A 421 -47.57 0.41 -6.38
N VAL A 422 -47.80 1.66 -5.98
CA VAL A 422 -48.64 2.63 -6.70
C VAL A 422 -47.80 3.83 -7.11
N TRP A 423 -47.77 4.14 -8.40
CA TRP A 423 -47.13 5.35 -8.91
C TRP A 423 -48.08 6.55 -8.78
N PRO A 424 -47.62 7.72 -8.31
CA PRO A 424 -48.48 8.89 -8.14
C PRO A 424 -49.00 9.41 -9.49
N LEU A 425 -50.18 10.03 -9.45
CA LEU A 425 -50.78 10.70 -10.60
C LEU A 425 -50.21 12.12 -10.74
N VAL A 426 -50.17 12.63 -11.98
CA VAL A 426 -49.80 14.03 -12.25
C VAL A 426 -50.96 14.93 -11.79
N PRO A 427 -50.71 15.95 -10.96
CA PRO A 427 -51.75 16.91 -10.58
C PRO A 427 -52.32 17.64 -11.80
N ALA A 428 -53.63 17.93 -11.79
CA ALA A 428 -54.32 18.57 -12.92
C ALA A 428 -53.72 19.94 -13.31
N ASP A 429 -53.16 20.67 -12.34
CA ASP A 429 -52.62 22.01 -12.52
C ASP A 429 -51.12 22.03 -12.92
N ALA A 430 -50.44 20.87 -12.96
CA ALA A 430 -48.98 20.79 -13.10
C ALA A 430 -48.47 20.84 -14.56
N SER A 431 -49.32 21.21 -15.53
CA SER A 431 -48.97 21.21 -16.97
C SER A 431 -47.78 22.12 -17.31
N ALA A 432 -47.66 23.28 -16.64
CA ALA A 432 -46.54 24.20 -16.81
C ALA A 432 -45.21 23.63 -16.27
N GLU A 433 -45.25 22.92 -15.15
CA GLU A 433 -44.08 22.24 -14.54
C GLU A 433 -43.58 21.10 -15.43
N VAL A 434 -44.51 20.32 -16.01
CA VAL A 434 -44.17 19.25 -16.96
C VAL A 434 -43.48 19.81 -18.20
N LEU A 435 -43.98 20.93 -18.76
CA LEU A 435 -43.34 21.59 -19.90
C LEU A 435 -41.95 22.14 -19.56
N ALA A 436 -41.74 22.65 -18.35
CA ALA A 436 -40.43 23.11 -17.90
C ALA A 436 -39.43 21.96 -17.79
N LYS A 437 -39.82 20.84 -17.18
CA LYS A 437 -38.99 19.63 -17.08
C LYS A 437 -38.71 19.01 -18.46
N GLU A 438 -39.70 19.02 -19.37
CA GLU A 438 -39.52 18.53 -20.74
C GLU A 438 -38.50 19.36 -21.53
N LYS A 439 -38.51 20.69 -21.36
CA LYS A 439 -37.47 21.58 -21.94
C LYS A 439 -36.08 21.29 -21.36
N LEU A 440 -35.96 21.09 -20.05
CA LEU A 440 -34.68 20.76 -19.40
C LEU A 440 -34.10 19.44 -19.93
N ILE A 441 -34.94 18.40 -20.05
CA ILE A 441 -34.53 17.09 -20.59
C ILE A 441 -34.03 17.21 -22.03
N LEU A 442 -34.68 18.04 -22.86
CA LEU A 442 -34.30 18.25 -24.27
C LEU A 442 -33.04 19.12 -24.44
N GLN A 443 -32.71 19.97 -23.47
CA GLN A 443 -31.54 20.86 -23.48
C GLN A 443 -30.27 20.22 -22.92
N ALA A 444 -30.35 19.01 -22.35
CA ALA A 444 -29.20 18.31 -21.78
C ALA A 444 -28.20 17.90 -22.90
N THR A 445 -27.21 18.74 -23.17
CA THR A 445 -26.09 18.43 -24.06
C THR A 445 -25.04 17.62 -23.30
N PRO A 446 -24.64 16.42 -23.77
CA PRO A 446 -23.57 15.66 -23.13
C PRO A 446 -22.24 16.43 -23.25
N ARG A 447 -21.56 16.64 -22.12
CA ARG A 447 -20.21 17.24 -22.11
C ARG A 447 -19.24 16.31 -22.84
N VAL A 448 -18.48 16.86 -23.78
CA VAL A 448 -17.36 16.15 -24.42
C VAL A 448 -16.20 16.16 -23.43
N LYS A 449 -15.69 14.96 -23.08
CA LYS A 449 -14.52 14.84 -22.18
C LYS A 449 -13.26 15.42 -22.84
N HIS A 450 -12.30 15.85 -22.02
CA HIS A 450 -10.95 16.24 -22.48
C HIS A 450 -10.33 15.19 -23.39
N PHE A 451 -9.47 15.63 -24.31
CA PHE A 451 -8.91 14.82 -25.41
C PHE A 451 -9.92 14.27 -26.44
N GLY A 452 -11.20 14.70 -26.40
CA GLY A 452 -12.23 14.22 -27.33
C GLY A 452 -12.63 12.76 -27.08
N ILE A 453 -12.43 12.28 -25.85
CA ILE A 453 -12.70 10.89 -25.47
C ILE A 453 -14.21 10.64 -25.51
N HIS A 454 -14.63 9.75 -26.42
CA HIS A 454 -16.03 9.35 -26.56
C HIS A 454 -16.26 8.01 -25.89
N ARG A 455 -16.48 8.02 -24.57
CA ARG A 455 -16.94 6.83 -23.86
C ARG A 455 -18.45 6.81 -23.77
N LYS A 456 -19.05 5.63 -23.99
CA LYS A 456 -20.46 5.43 -23.73
C LYS A 456 -20.69 5.70 -22.24
N PRO A 457 -21.64 6.57 -21.87
CA PRO A 457 -22.00 6.71 -20.47
C PRO A 457 -22.38 5.33 -19.94
N LEU A 458 -21.97 5.01 -18.71
CA LEU A 458 -22.44 3.81 -18.04
C LEU A 458 -23.97 3.79 -18.13
N PRO A 459 -24.61 2.63 -18.38
CA PRO A 459 -26.06 2.52 -18.42
C PRO A 459 -26.63 2.75 -17.02
N LEU A 460 -26.63 4.01 -16.61
CA LEU A 460 -27.39 4.49 -15.49
C LEU A 460 -28.82 4.52 -16.00
N GLU A 461 -29.63 3.64 -15.43
CA GLU A 461 -30.80 3.96 -14.65
C GLU A 461 -32.07 4.63 -15.28
N PRO A 462 -32.13 5.83 -15.92
CA PRO A 462 -33.43 6.38 -16.36
C PRO A 462 -34.21 5.52 -17.37
N SER A 463 -33.56 4.59 -18.07
CA SER A 463 -34.21 3.66 -19.00
C SER A 463 -35.11 2.62 -18.30
N VAL A 464 -34.82 2.27 -17.03
CA VAL A 464 -35.62 1.32 -16.24
C VAL A 464 -36.79 2.02 -15.57
N LEU A 465 -36.59 3.25 -15.08
CA LEU A 465 -37.60 4.03 -14.35
C LEU A 465 -38.87 4.23 -15.20
N LEU A 466 -38.72 4.72 -16.43
CA LEU A 466 -39.84 4.94 -17.35
C LEU A 466 -40.62 3.65 -17.64
N ARG A 467 -39.92 2.52 -17.78
CA ARG A 467 -40.53 1.21 -18.05
C ARG A 467 -41.26 0.67 -16.82
N GLU A 468 -40.64 0.74 -15.64
CA GLU A 468 -41.22 0.21 -14.40
C GLU A 468 -42.43 1.04 -13.94
N ALA A 469 -42.35 2.37 -13.97
CA ALA A 469 -43.46 3.25 -13.63
C ALA A 469 -44.71 2.97 -14.50
N ASN A 470 -44.50 2.86 -15.82
CA ASN A 470 -45.58 2.55 -16.75
C ASN A 470 -46.09 1.11 -16.62
N ARG A 471 -45.23 0.13 -16.31
CA ARG A 471 -45.63 -1.26 -16.03
C ARG A 471 -46.56 -1.37 -14.83
N ARG A 472 -46.24 -0.68 -13.72
CA ARG A 472 -47.03 -0.72 -12.47
C ARG A 472 -48.37 0.01 -12.60
N ARG A 473 -48.41 1.10 -13.37
CA ARG A 473 -49.68 1.75 -13.73
C ARG A 473 -50.56 0.84 -14.60
N ALA A 474 -49.97 0.12 -15.56
CA ALA A 474 -50.71 -0.81 -16.41
C ALA A 474 -51.27 -2.01 -15.63
N SER A 475 -50.56 -2.53 -14.61
CA SER A 475 -51.08 -3.61 -13.75
C SER A 475 -52.27 -3.19 -12.89
N LEU A 476 -52.45 -1.89 -12.63
CA LEU A 476 -53.63 -1.36 -11.91
C LEU A 476 -54.82 -1.12 -12.85
N SER A 477 -54.59 -0.83 -14.14
CA SER A 477 -55.67 -0.66 -15.14
C SER A 477 -56.30 -2.02 -15.53
N ALA A 478 -55.54 -3.11 -15.47
CA ALA A 478 -56.05 -4.48 -15.56
C ALA A 478 -56.61 -4.93 -14.19
N GLY A 479 -57.73 -4.35 -13.76
CA GLY A 479 -58.32 -4.60 -12.45
C GLY A 479 -58.62 -6.09 -12.17
N ASN A 480 -58.55 -6.45 -10.88
CA ASN A 480 -59.31 -7.51 -10.20
C ASN A 480 -59.88 -8.63 -11.08
N MET A 481 -59.02 -9.53 -11.56
CA MET A 481 -59.41 -10.90 -11.89
C MET A 481 -58.32 -11.83 -11.41
N PHE A 482 -58.50 -12.37 -10.20
CA PHE A 482 -57.95 -13.59 -9.59
C PHE A 482 -57.82 -13.41 -8.06
N GLU A 483 -58.93 -13.04 -7.42
CA GLU A 483 -59.30 -13.72 -6.17
C GLU A 483 -60.12 -14.96 -6.58
N ILE A 484 -60.02 -16.02 -5.78
CA ILE A 484 -60.50 -17.40 -5.99
C ILE A 484 -59.45 -18.32 -6.65
N PHE A 485 -58.52 -18.84 -5.84
CA PHE A 485 -58.42 -20.29 -5.59
C PHE A 485 -57.55 -20.55 -4.35
N ASP A 486 -58.21 -20.93 -3.26
CA ASP A 486 -57.62 -21.58 -2.07
C ASP A 486 -57.19 -23.02 -2.41
N GLY A 487 -56.10 -23.51 -1.79
CA GLY A 487 -55.78 -24.95 -1.76
C GLY A 487 -54.34 -25.32 -1.46
N SER A 488 -54.09 -25.77 -0.22
CA SER A 488 -52.86 -26.33 0.34
C SER A 488 -52.27 -27.58 -0.36
N GLY A 489 -50.94 -27.76 -0.32
CA GLY A 489 -50.28 -29.08 -0.40
C GLY A 489 -48.83 -29.08 -0.95
N PRO A 490 -47.85 -29.77 -0.31
CA PRO A 490 -46.41 -29.59 -0.56
C PRO A 490 -45.72 -30.67 -1.44
N ASP A 491 -44.48 -30.34 -1.84
CA ASP A 491 -43.36 -31.17 -2.36
C ASP A 491 -43.40 -31.78 -3.79
N VAL A 492 -42.34 -31.50 -4.57
CA VAL A 492 -41.33 -32.44 -5.13
C VAL A 492 -40.62 -31.83 -6.36
N SER A 493 -39.29 -32.00 -6.39
CA SER A 493 -38.33 -31.61 -7.43
C SER A 493 -38.54 -32.24 -8.83
N LEU A 494 -38.02 -31.61 -9.90
CA LEU A 494 -37.07 -32.25 -10.85
C LEU A 494 -36.55 -31.28 -11.94
N ARG A 495 -35.29 -31.53 -12.34
CA ARG A 495 -34.46 -30.86 -13.36
C ARG A 495 -35.00 -31.00 -14.79
N MET A 496 -34.69 -30.03 -15.65
CA MET A 496 -33.89 -30.13 -16.90
C MET A 496 -34.21 -28.97 -17.86
N SER A 497 -33.18 -28.46 -18.55
CA SER A 497 -33.22 -27.52 -19.68
C SER A 497 -32.80 -28.26 -20.98
N PRO A 498 -32.70 -27.64 -22.19
CA PRO A 498 -33.48 -26.57 -22.83
C PRO A 498 -33.86 -26.89 -24.32
N SER A 499 -34.50 -25.90 -24.98
CA SER A 499 -34.63 -25.65 -26.44
C SER A 499 -35.94 -26.04 -27.15
N ASN A 500 -36.70 -25.04 -27.64
CA ASN A 500 -36.71 -24.72 -29.06
C ASN A 500 -37.46 -23.41 -29.40
N LYS A 501 -36.95 -22.79 -30.47
CA LYS A 501 -37.29 -21.50 -31.08
C LYS A 501 -38.75 -21.43 -31.57
N VAL A 502 -39.42 -20.30 -31.32
CA VAL A 502 -40.39 -19.72 -32.28
C VAL A 502 -40.16 -18.21 -32.36
N GLN A 503 -40.08 -17.74 -33.59
CA GLN A 503 -39.79 -16.38 -34.03
C GLN A 503 -40.81 -15.35 -33.52
N ALA A 504 -40.31 -14.25 -32.94
CA ALA A 504 -41.12 -13.04 -32.75
C ALA A 504 -41.02 -12.18 -34.02
N VAL A 505 -42.11 -12.20 -34.80
CA VAL A 505 -42.34 -11.31 -35.93
C VAL A 505 -42.60 -9.89 -35.42
N SER A 506 -41.91 -8.93 -36.02
CA SER A 506 -42.19 -7.50 -35.87
C SER A 506 -43.60 -7.18 -36.36
N MET A 507 -44.42 -6.50 -35.55
CA MET A 507 -45.54 -5.72 -36.08
C MET A 507 -45.53 -4.32 -35.49
N SER A 508 -45.06 -3.38 -36.32
CA SER A 508 -45.51 -2.00 -36.34
C SER A 508 -46.99 -1.95 -36.70
N ARG A 509 -47.82 -1.30 -35.87
CA ARG A 509 -49.13 -0.80 -36.29
C ARG A 509 -49.40 0.58 -35.69
N THR A 510 -49.18 1.57 -36.54
CA THR A 510 -49.97 2.80 -36.57
C THR A 510 -51.45 2.44 -36.77
N ASN A 511 -52.36 3.06 -36.00
CA ASN A 511 -53.52 3.79 -36.52
C ASN A 511 -54.42 4.29 -35.39
N SER A 512 -54.73 5.57 -35.48
CA SER A 512 -55.73 6.33 -34.75
C SER A 512 -57.17 5.96 -35.15
N SER A 513 -58.08 5.94 -34.17
CA SER A 513 -59.48 6.41 -34.31
C SER A 513 -60.04 6.77 -32.92
N PRO A 514 -60.94 7.76 -32.82
CA PRO A 514 -61.24 8.48 -31.57
C PRO A 514 -62.51 7.95 -30.88
N GLY A 515 -62.47 7.80 -29.56
CA GLY A 515 -63.67 7.53 -28.77
C GLY A 515 -63.36 6.99 -27.37
N PHE A 516 -63.76 7.77 -26.37
CA PHE A 516 -63.66 7.54 -24.92
C PHE A 516 -62.29 7.75 -24.28
N GLU A 517 -62.09 8.97 -23.79
CA GLU A 517 -61.03 9.37 -22.86
C GLU A 517 -61.29 8.78 -21.46
N SER A 518 -60.64 7.67 -21.14
CA SER A 518 -60.14 7.43 -19.79
C SER A 518 -58.69 7.93 -19.76
N SER A 519 -58.42 9.02 -19.06
CA SER A 519 -57.07 9.61 -18.91
C SER A 519 -56.04 8.68 -18.23
N ILE A 520 -56.44 7.47 -17.84
CA ILE A 520 -55.66 6.52 -17.07
C ILE A 520 -54.79 5.60 -17.96
N ASP A 521 -55.11 5.44 -19.26
CA ASP A 521 -54.46 4.43 -20.12
C ASP A 521 -53.24 4.90 -20.93
N ARG A 522 -52.92 6.19 -20.93
CA ARG A 522 -51.70 6.70 -21.61
C ARG A 522 -50.45 6.45 -20.74
N PRO A 523 -49.36 5.88 -21.29
CA PRO A 523 -48.09 5.80 -20.58
C PRO A 523 -47.57 7.22 -20.30
N MET A 524 -47.17 7.48 -19.05
CA MET A 524 -46.57 8.74 -18.63
C MET A 524 -45.23 8.95 -19.35
N ARG A 525 -44.98 10.21 -19.73
CA ARG A 525 -43.67 10.69 -20.17
C ARG A 525 -42.73 10.85 -18.96
N LEU A 526 -41.41 10.86 -19.21
CA LEU A 526 -40.43 11.00 -18.14
C LEU A 526 -40.61 12.30 -17.32
N ALA A 527 -40.93 13.42 -17.98
CA ALA A 527 -41.23 14.69 -17.30
C ALA A 527 -42.47 14.60 -16.40
N GLU A 528 -43.51 13.88 -16.84
CA GLU A 528 -44.74 13.65 -16.05
C GLU A 528 -44.44 12.78 -14.82
N ILE A 529 -43.59 11.77 -14.95
CA ILE A 529 -43.11 10.93 -13.84
C ILE A 529 -42.41 11.80 -12.79
N PHE A 530 -41.47 12.66 -13.21
CA PHE A 530 -40.72 13.52 -12.30
C PHE A 530 -41.61 14.48 -11.53
N VAL A 531 -42.55 15.13 -12.20
CA VAL A 531 -43.49 16.07 -11.57
C VAL A 531 -44.43 15.35 -10.61
N ALA A 532 -44.98 14.19 -11.00
CA ALA A 532 -45.84 13.40 -10.12
C ALA A 532 -45.10 12.94 -8.85
N SER A 533 -43.86 12.47 -9.00
CA SER A 533 -43.02 12.07 -7.88
C SER A 533 -42.65 13.26 -6.97
N GLU A 534 -42.37 14.43 -7.53
CA GLU A 534 -42.06 15.63 -6.74
C GLU A 534 -43.25 16.08 -5.87
N HIS A 535 -44.46 16.12 -6.43
CA HIS A 535 -45.68 16.43 -5.66
C HIS A 535 -45.97 15.39 -4.58
N ALA A 536 -45.81 14.10 -4.89
CA ALA A 536 -46.01 13.03 -3.91
C ALA A 536 -45.00 13.12 -2.76
N LEU A 537 -43.72 13.38 -3.06
CA LEU A 537 -42.68 13.56 -2.04
C LEU A 537 -42.94 14.78 -1.16
N ARG A 538 -43.46 15.89 -1.70
CA ARG A 538 -43.87 17.07 -0.91
C ARG A 538 -44.98 16.75 0.10
N GLN A 539 -45.82 15.75 -0.17
CA GLN A 539 -46.85 15.29 0.75
C GLN A 539 -46.28 14.34 1.82
N THR A 540 -45.27 13.53 1.46
CA THR A 540 -44.61 12.59 2.37
C THR A 540 -43.62 13.25 3.33
N ILE A 541 -42.81 14.19 2.86
CA ILE A 541 -41.72 14.79 3.65
C ILE A 541 -42.28 15.89 4.55
N SER A 542 -42.17 15.70 5.86
CA SER A 542 -42.52 16.68 6.88
C SER A 542 -41.33 17.58 7.25
N ASN A 543 -40.10 17.07 7.13
CA ASN A 543 -38.90 17.81 7.50
C ASN A 543 -38.61 18.97 6.52
N PRO A 544 -38.58 20.23 6.97
CA PRO A 544 -38.39 21.38 6.08
C PRO A 544 -36.97 21.44 5.48
N ASN A 545 -35.95 20.97 6.20
CA ASN A 545 -34.56 20.99 5.71
C ASN A 545 -34.35 19.94 4.61
N LEU A 546 -34.94 18.75 4.76
CA LEU A 546 -34.92 17.72 3.73
C LEU A 546 -35.75 18.14 2.50
N LEU A 547 -36.89 18.80 2.71
CA LEU A 547 -37.68 19.32 1.60
C LEU A 547 -36.92 20.41 0.83
N LYS A 548 -36.23 21.32 1.54
CA LYS A 548 -35.39 22.36 0.94
C LYS A 548 -34.29 21.75 0.07
N SER A 549 -33.62 20.69 0.53
CA SER A 549 -32.55 20.05 -0.24
C SER A 549 -33.03 19.36 -1.52
N LEU A 550 -34.33 19.11 -1.69
CA LEU A 550 -34.91 18.58 -2.94
C LEU A 550 -35.46 19.66 -3.88
N SER A 551 -35.55 20.91 -3.41
CA SER A 551 -36.23 22.00 -4.13
C SER A 551 -35.52 22.47 -5.42
N SER A 552 -34.19 22.37 -5.46
CA SER A 552 -33.36 22.74 -6.60
C SER A 552 -32.20 21.76 -6.79
N VAL A 553 -31.62 21.73 -8.01
CA VAL A 553 -30.45 20.90 -8.31
C VAL A 553 -29.24 21.34 -7.47
N GLU A 554 -29.08 22.65 -7.23
CA GLU A 554 -27.97 23.21 -6.46
C GLU A 554 -28.04 22.85 -4.97
N GLU A 555 -29.21 22.98 -4.34
CA GLU A 555 -29.41 22.62 -2.93
C GLU A 555 -29.28 21.09 -2.73
N PHE A 556 -29.72 20.32 -3.73
CA PHE A 556 -29.51 18.88 -3.75
C PHE A 556 -28.02 18.55 -3.80
N GLU A 557 -27.29 19.12 -4.75
CA GLU A 557 -25.86 18.86 -4.97
C GLU A 557 -25.05 19.26 -3.72
N GLN A 558 -25.43 20.37 -3.06
CA GLN A 558 -24.85 20.77 -1.78
C GLN A 558 -25.07 19.73 -0.69
N LYS A 559 -26.30 19.28 -0.46
CA LYS A 559 -26.59 18.27 0.58
C LYS A 559 -25.95 16.92 0.25
N TYR A 560 -25.95 16.52 -1.01
CA TYR A 560 -25.26 15.32 -1.48
C TYR A 560 -23.75 15.39 -1.24
N LEU A 561 -23.13 16.54 -1.51
CA LEU A 561 -21.72 16.76 -1.25
C LEU A 561 -21.40 16.73 0.25
N GLU A 562 -22.27 17.29 1.09
CA GLU A 562 -22.17 17.21 2.56
C GLU A 562 -22.19 15.75 3.04
N LEU A 563 -23.17 14.95 2.60
CA LEU A 563 -23.26 13.53 2.94
C LEU A 563 -22.06 12.72 2.43
N THR A 564 -21.58 13.03 1.23
CA THR A 564 -20.42 12.35 0.62
C THR A 564 -19.13 12.67 1.36
N LYS A 565 -18.93 13.93 1.76
CA LYS A 565 -17.80 14.36 2.62
C LYS A 565 -17.88 13.73 4.00
N GLY A 566 -19.08 13.69 4.59
CA GLY A 566 -19.33 13.01 5.86
C GLY A 566 -18.91 11.54 5.82
N ALA A 567 -19.33 10.80 4.78
CA ALA A 567 -18.91 9.42 4.56
C ALA A 567 -17.38 9.30 4.36
N ALA A 568 -16.80 10.12 3.47
CA ALA A 568 -15.38 10.05 3.14
C ALA A 568 -14.48 10.29 4.37
N ASN A 569 -14.75 11.35 5.13
CA ASN A 569 -13.97 11.72 6.32
C ASN A 569 -14.02 10.62 7.39
N ASN A 570 -15.20 10.09 7.67
CA ASN A 570 -15.36 9.00 8.64
C ASN A 570 -14.64 7.72 8.17
N TYR A 571 -14.71 7.37 6.88
CA TYR A 571 -13.95 6.22 6.37
C TYR A 571 -12.43 6.43 6.42
N HIS A 572 -11.93 7.64 6.20
CA HIS A 572 -10.50 7.97 6.34
C HIS A 572 -9.99 7.77 7.79
N CYS A 573 -10.84 8.04 8.79
CA CYS A 573 -10.57 7.80 10.21
C CYS A 573 -10.69 6.31 10.61
N SER A 574 -11.28 5.48 9.76
CA SER A 574 -11.49 4.04 10.01
C SER A 574 -10.41 3.15 9.37
N TRP A 575 -10.60 1.83 9.49
CA TRP A 575 -9.81 0.84 8.74
C TRP A 575 -10.11 0.82 7.23
N TRP A 576 -11.20 1.45 6.81
CA TRP A 576 -11.76 1.37 5.45
C TRP A 576 -11.37 2.56 4.57
N LYS A 577 -10.11 3.00 4.65
CA LYS A 577 -9.58 4.17 3.91
C LYS A 577 -9.82 4.11 2.39
N ARG A 578 -9.80 2.91 1.82
CA ARG A 578 -10.11 2.68 0.39
C ARG A 578 -11.49 3.22 0.01
N HIS A 579 -12.51 3.03 0.86
CA HIS A 579 -13.86 3.56 0.65
C HIS A 579 -13.88 5.09 0.70
N GLY A 580 -13.13 5.68 1.63
CA GLY A 580 -12.96 7.13 1.72
C GLY A 580 -12.35 7.73 0.46
N VAL A 581 -11.26 7.13 -0.05
CA VAL A 581 -10.60 7.60 -1.29
C VAL A 581 -11.53 7.45 -2.51
N VAL A 582 -12.33 6.38 -2.61
CA VAL A 582 -13.31 6.24 -3.71
C VAL A 582 -14.36 7.37 -3.70
N LEU A 583 -14.80 7.79 -2.51
CA LEU A 583 -15.73 8.92 -2.34
C LEU A 583 -15.05 10.27 -2.60
N ASP A 584 -13.75 10.41 -2.33
CA ASP A 584 -12.97 11.60 -2.74
C ASP A 584 -13.07 11.83 -4.26
N GLY A 585 -13.17 10.77 -5.06
CA GLY A 585 -13.36 10.87 -6.51
C GLY A 585 -14.70 11.47 -6.95
N GLU A 586 -15.77 11.32 -6.14
CA GLU A 586 -17.05 11.98 -6.41
C GLU A 586 -17.02 13.43 -5.99
N ILE A 587 -16.42 13.70 -4.83
CA ILE A 587 -16.16 15.07 -4.37
C ILE A 587 -15.36 15.81 -5.45
N ALA A 588 -14.37 15.15 -6.04
CA ALA A 588 -13.58 15.69 -7.14
C ALA A 588 -14.43 16.00 -8.38
N ALA A 589 -15.33 15.10 -8.77
CA ALA A 589 -16.20 15.29 -9.94
C ALA A 589 -17.17 16.47 -9.78
N VAL A 590 -17.76 16.62 -8.59
CA VAL A 590 -18.60 17.79 -8.27
C VAL A 590 -17.77 19.07 -8.25
N CYS A 591 -16.60 19.07 -7.61
CA CYS A 591 -15.70 20.23 -7.59
C CYS A 591 -15.25 20.64 -9.01
N PHE A 592 -14.95 19.65 -9.85
CA PHE A 592 -14.56 19.84 -11.24
C PHE A 592 -15.65 20.55 -12.04
N LYS A 593 -16.92 20.11 -11.91
CA LYS A 593 -18.06 20.74 -12.57
C LYS A 593 -18.25 22.21 -12.17
N HIS A 594 -17.98 22.55 -10.91
CA HIS A 594 -18.08 23.91 -10.37
C HIS A 594 -16.86 24.80 -10.66
N GLY A 595 -15.82 24.29 -11.33
CA GLY A 595 -14.59 25.05 -11.62
C GLY A 595 -13.61 25.16 -10.44
N ASN A 596 -13.82 24.40 -9.36
CA ASN A 596 -12.90 24.32 -8.23
C ASN A 596 -11.78 23.31 -8.52
N TYR A 597 -10.94 23.63 -9.52
CA TYR A 597 -9.95 22.70 -10.07
C TYR A 597 -8.84 22.29 -9.08
N ASP A 598 -8.45 23.15 -8.14
CA ASP A 598 -7.42 22.84 -7.12
C ASP A 598 -7.86 21.70 -6.19
N GLN A 599 -9.08 21.80 -5.64
CA GLN A 599 -9.64 20.75 -4.78
C GLN A 599 -9.95 19.47 -5.57
N ALA A 600 -10.38 19.61 -6.83
CA ALA A 600 -10.62 18.48 -7.71
C ALA A 600 -9.32 17.71 -8.01
N ALA A 601 -8.24 18.41 -8.35
CA ALA A 601 -6.93 17.81 -8.62
C ALA A 601 -6.42 17.01 -7.42
N LYS A 602 -6.40 17.62 -6.22
CA LYS A 602 -5.96 16.95 -4.97
C LYS A 602 -6.73 15.67 -4.67
N SER A 603 -8.05 15.68 -4.88
CA SER A 603 -8.88 14.50 -4.66
C SER A 603 -8.68 13.45 -5.77
N TYR A 604 -8.56 13.86 -7.04
CA TYR A 604 -8.29 12.95 -8.14
C TYR A 604 -6.90 12.30 -8.07
N GLU A 605 -5.88 12.99 -7.58
CA GLU A 605 -4.55 12.43 -7.35
C GLU A 605 -4.60 11.24 -6.38
N LYS A 606 -5.34 11.37 -5.26
CA LYS A 606 -5.53 10.27 -4.30
C LYS A 606 -6.18 9.05 -4.97
N VAL A 607 -7.22 9.29 -5.77
CA VAL A 607 -7.97 8.24 -6.48
C VAL A 607 -7.09 7.57 -7.53
N CYS A 608 -6.37 8.34 -8.32
CA CYS A 608 -5.46 7.84 -9.34
C CYS A 608 -4.32 7.04 -8.72
N ALA A 609 -3.76 7.49 -7.59
CA ALA A 609 -2.73 6.76 -6.85
C ALA A 609 -3.25 5.41 -6.33
N LEU A 610 -4.47 5.36 -5.80
CA LEU A 610 -5.12 4.12 -5.36
C LEU A 610 -5.30 3.13 -6.52
N TYR A 611 -5.95 3.56 -7.61
CA TYR A 611 -6.21 2.69 -8.76
C TYR A 611 -4.93 2.23 -9.44
N SER A 612 -3.94 3.12 -9.55
CA SER A 612 -2.62 2.81 -10.07
C SER A 612 -1.87 1.79 -9.21
N GLY A 613 -1.90 1.95 -7.89
CA GLY A 613 -1.23 1.05 -6.94
C GLY A 613 -1.84 -0.36 -6.90
N GLU A 614 -3.15 -0.46 -7.12
CA GLU A 614 -3.89 -1.74 -7.15
C GLU A 614 -3.98 -2.36 -8.56
N GLY A 615 -3.60 -1.64 -9.62
CA GLY A 615 -3.65 -2.13 -11.00
C GLY A 615 -5.02 -2.04 -11.70
N TRP A 616 -5.95 -1.21 -11.20
CA TRP A 616 -7.27 -1.00 -11.81
C TRP A 616 -7.21 -0.07 -13.02
N GLN A 617 -6.71 -0.59 -14.14
CA GLN A 617 -6.45 0.20 -15.34
C GLN A 617 -7.72 0.82 -15.98
N ASP A 618 -8.83 0.08 -16.04
CA ASP A 618 -10.10 0.59 -16.59
C ASP A 618 -10.63 1.81 -15.83
N LEU A 619 -10.59 1.75 -14.49
CA LEU A 619 -11.03 2.83 -13.60
C LEU A 619 -10.08 4.03 -13.69
N LEU A 620 -8.78 3.77 -13.76
CA LEU A 620 -7.79 4.83 -13.96
C LEU A 620 -8.01 5.54 -15.30
N ALA A 621 -8.34 4.79 -16.36
CA ALA A 621 -8.61 5.34 -17.68
C ALA A 621 -9.86 6.24 -17.74
N GLU A 622 -10.81 6.09 -16.81
CA GLU A 622 -11.96 7.00 -16.67
C GLU A 622 -11.64 8.29 -15.92
N VAL A 623 -10.79 8.22 -14.87
CA VAL A 623 -10.58 9.32 -13.92
C VAL A 623 -9.36 10.17 -14.27
N LEU A 624 -8.28 9.55 -14.75
CA LEU A 624 -7.03 10.22 -15.08
C LEU A 624 -7.16 11.34 -16.13
N PRO A 625 -8.03 11.24 -17.16
CA PRO A 625 -8.26 12.36 -18.08
C PRO A 625 -8.80 13.62 -17.39
N ASN A 626 -9.67 13.47 -16.39
CA ASN A 626 -10.21 14.60 -15.63
C ASN A 626 -9.11 15.24 -14.75
N LEU A 627 -8.22 14.44 -14.16
CA LEU A 627 -7.05 14.95 -13.44
C LEU A 627 -6.13 15.75 -14.36
N ALA A 628 -5.85 15.21 -15.55
CA ALA A 628 -5.00 15.87 -16.53
C ALA A 628 -5.61 17.22 -16.97
N GLU A 629 -6.93 17.28 -17.18
CA GLU A 629 -7.62 18.53 -17.49
C GLU A 629 -7.51 19.55 -16.34
N CYS A 630 -7.67 19.12 -15.08
CA CYS A 630 -7.47 20.00 -13.91
C CYS A 630 -6.06 20.58 -13.90
N GLN A 631 -5.03 19.74 -14.08
CA GLN A 631 -3.63 20.15 -14.06
C GLN A 631 -3.29 21.13 -15.19
N LYS A 632 -3.85 20.90 -16.39
CA LYS A 632 -3.73 21.83 -17.52
C LYS A 632 -4.32 23.20 -17.22
N ILE A 633 -5.51 23.25 -16.61
CA ILE A 633 -6.19 24.52 -16.24
C ILE A 633 -5.44 25.24 -15.11
N LEU A 634 -4.88 24.49 -14.15
CA LEU A 634 -4.08 25.04 -13.05
C LEU A 634 -2.66 25.44 -13.45
N ASN A 635 -2.26 25.20 -14.71
CA ASN A 635 -0.91 25.43 -15.22
C ASN A 635 0.17 24.63 -14.47
N ASP A 636 -0.18 23.44 -13.97
CA ASP A 636 0.77 22.45 -13.44
C ASP A 636 1.30 21.58 -14.58
N GLU A 637 2.30 22.09 -15.29
CA GLU A 637 2.90 21.43 -16.45
C GLU A 637 3.54 20.07 -16.09
N ALA A 638 4.15 19.96 -14.91
CA ALA A 638 4.81 18.74 -14.47
C ALA A 638 3.81 17.63 -14.13
N GLY A 639 2.74 17.96 -13.39
CA GLY A 639 1.64 17.04 -13.11
C GLY A 639 0.93 16.61 -14.39
N TYR A 640 0.63 17.55 -15.29
CA TYR A 640 -0.04 17.27 -16.56
C TYR A 640 0.78 16.33 -17.46
N LEU A 641 2.10 16.55 -17.55
CA LEU A 641 3.02 15.69 -18.28
C LEU A 641 3.03 14.26 -17.72
N LEU A 642 3.10 14.11 -16.39
CA LEU A 642 3.02 12.81 -15.72
C LEU A 642 1.70 12.09 -16.03
N SER A 643 0.57 12.81 -15.99
CA SER A 643 -0.75 12.26 -16.32
C SER A 643 -0.83 11.80 -17.78
N CYS A 644 -0.31 12.58 -18.74
CA CYS A 644 -0.31 12.22 -20.16
C CYS A 644 0.55 10.98 -20.44
N VAL A 645 1.74 10.89 -19.84
CA VAL A 645 2.58 9.69 -19.98
C VAL A 645 1.92 8.50 -19.32
N ARG A 646 1.28 8.67 -18.15
CA ARG A 646 0.55 7.59 -17.50
C ARG A 646 -0.64 7.10 -18.34
N LEU A 647 -1.34 7.99 -19.06
CA LEU A 647 -2.39 7.62 -20.02
C LEU A 647 -1.84 6.77 -21.18
N LEU A 648 -0.64 7.09 -21.68
CA LEU A 648 0.03 6.28 -22.70
C LEU A 648 0.46 4.91 -22.15
N SER A 649 0.87 4.84 -20.88
CA SER A 649 1.30 3.61 -20.21
C SER A 649 0.18 2.59 -19.96
N LEU A 650 -1.08 2.99 -20.10
CA LEU A 650 -2.24 2.11 -19.94
C LEU A 650 -2.36 1.09 -21.09
N ASP A 651 -3.05 -0.02 -20.81
CA ASP A 651 -3.26 -1.11 -21.75
C ASP A 651 -3.77 -0.61 -23.12
N LYS A 652 -3.21 -1.18 -24.19
CA LYS A 652 -3.43 -0.72 -25.58
C LYS A 652 -4.90 -0.75 -26.03
N GLY A 653 -5.74 -1.57 -25.39
CA GLY A 653 -7.16 -1.71 -25.71
C GLY A 653 -8.10 -0.67 -25.09
N LEU A 654 -7.63 0.15 -24.14
CA LEU A 654 -8.48 1.08 -23.37
C LEU A 654 -8.78 2.40 -24.06
N PHE A 655 -7.95 2.76 -25.04
CA PHE A 655 -8.08 3.98 -25.83
C PHE A 655 -7.87 3.66 -27.31
N SER A 656 -8.57 4.38 -28.18
CA SER A 656 -8.36 4.31 -29.62
C SER A 656 -6.97 4.81 -30.00
N THR A 657 -6.48 4.40 -31.17
CA THR A 657 -5.20 4.88 -31.70
C THR A 657 -5.15 6.41 -31.81
N LYS A 658 -6.26 7.03 -32.23
CA LYS A 658 -6.38 8.50 -32.33
C LYS A 658 -6.24 9.20 -30.97
N GLU A 659 -6.88 8.66 -29.92
CA GLU A 659 -6.75 9.22 -28.55
C GLU A 659 -5.32 9.07 -28.03
N ARG A 660 -4.68 7.91 -28.26
CA ARG A 660 -3.27 7.71 -27.88
C ARG A 660 -2.33 8.65 -28.62
N GLN A 661 -2.56 8.90 -29.91
CA GLN A 661 -1.80 9.88 -30.69
C GLN A 661 -1.97 11.30 -30.14
N ALA A 662 -3.18 11.67 -29.69
CA ALA A 662 -3.40 12.96 -29.03
C ALA A 662 -2.57 13.08 -27.74
N PHE A 663 -2.54 12.05 -26.89
CA PHE A 663 -1.70 12.04 -25.68
C PHE A 663 -0.20 12.21 -26.02
N GLN A 664 0.30 11.49 -27.04
CA GLN A 664 1.69 11.63 -27.49
C GLN A 664 1.98 13.05 -28.00
N SER A 665 1.07 13.64 -28.78
CA SER A 665 1.25 15.00 -29.31
C SER A 665 1.37 16.05 -28.21
N GLU A 666 0.59 15.92 -27.13
CA GLU A 666 0.65 16.82 -25.98
C GLU A 666 1.95 16.61 -25.18
N VAL A 667 2.41 15.36 -25.00
CA VAL A 667 3.72 15.09 -24.38
C VAL A 667 4.86 15.74 -25.17
N ILE A 668 4.85 15.62 -26.50
CA ILE A 668 5.87 16.25 -27.38
C ILE A 668 5.77 17.78 -27.28
N SER A 669 4.55 18.33 -27.33
CA SER A 669 4.34 19.78 -27.22
C SER A 669 4.87 20.34 -25.90
N LEU A 670 4.67 19.64 -24.79
CA LEU A 670 5.19 20.04 -23.48
C LEU A 670 6.70 19.88 -23.41
N ALA A 671 7.22 18.75 -23.91
CA ALA A 671 8.65 18.43 -23.90
C ALA A 671 9.50 19.48 -24.64
N TYR A 672 9.00 20.01 -25.75
CA TYR A 672 9.65 21.08 -26.52
C TYR A 672 9.12 22.50 -26.20
N GLY A 673 8.21 22.62 -25.23
CA GLY A 673 7.55 23.87 -24.81
C GLY A 673 8.27 24.64 -23.70
N GLU A 674 7.52 25.51 -22.99
CA GLU A 674 8.03 26.51 -22.02
C GLU A 674 8.43 25.95 -20.63
N MET A 675 8.52 24.64 -20.42
CA MET A 675 8.84 24.05 -19.11
C MET A 675 10.11 24.63 -18.50
N LYS A 676 10.04 25.32 -17.36
CA LYS A 676 11.19 26.00 -16.74
C LYS A 676 12.28 25.04 -16.27
N ASP A 677 11.89 23.89 -15.72
CA ASP A 677 12.78 22.88 -15.15
C ASP A 677 12.58 21.50 -15.79
N PRO A 678 13.65 20.70 -15.96
CA PRO A 678 13.54 19.35 -16.50
C PRO A 678 12.87 18.40 -15.49
N VAL A 679 11.73 17.83 -15.88
CA VAL A 679 10.97 16.87 -15.06
C VAL A 679 11.52 15.46 -15.27
N PRO A 680 12.00 14.76 -14.21
CA PRO A 680 12.40 13.36 -14.29
C PRO A 680 11.16 12.46 -14.29
N LEU A 681 11.09 11.54 -15.26
CA LEU A 681 9.93 10.68 -15.46
C LEU A 681 10.33 9.21 -15.56
N ASP A 682 9.58 8.33 -14.89
CA ASP A 682 9.72 6.88 -15.09
C ASP A 682 8.82 6.43 -16.24
N VAL A 683 9.42 5.94 -17.33
CA VAL A 683 8.75 5.45 -18.53
C VAL A 683 8.90 3.95 -18.72
N SER A 684 9.22 3.20 -17.66
CA SER A 684 9.49 1.76 -17.75
C SER A 684 8.35 0.92 -18.33
N SER A 685 7.11 1.44 -18.31
CA SER A 685 5.92 0.81 -18.94
C SER A 685 5.76 1.14 -20.43
N LEU A 686 6.39 2.22 -20.91
CA LEU A 686 6.34 2.66 -22.30
C LEU A 686 7.57 2.26 -23.08
N ILE A 687 8.75 2.40 -22.49
CA ILE A 687 10.01 2.02 -23.10
C ILE A 687 10.57 0.88 -22.26
N THR A 688 10.60 -0.32 -22.81
CA THR A 688 11.32 -1.45 -22.22
C THR A 688 12.57 -1.75 -23.04
N PHE A 689 13.58 -2.33 -22.43
CA PHE A 689 14.82 -2.66 -23.12
C PHE A 689 15.44 -3.93 -22.57
N SER A 690 16.16 -4.65 -23.42
CA SER A 690 16.87 -5.86 -23.04
C SER A 690 18.18 -6.00 -23.82
N GLY A 691 19.11 -6.75 -23.25
CA GLY A 691 20.24 -7.26 -24.01
C GLY A 691 19.78 -8.17 -25.13
N ASN A 692 20.61 -8.32 -26.16
CA ASN A 692 20.36 -9.27 -27.23
C ASN A 692 20.38 -10.71 -26.70
N PRO A 693 19.51 -11.59 -27.23
CA PRO A 693 19.50 -13.00 -26.85
C PRO A 693 20.77 -13.68 -27.39
N GLY A 694 21.77 -13.91 -26.53
CA GLY A 694 23.05 -14.51 -26.91
C GLY A 694 24.01 -14.66 -25.73
N PRO A 695 25.21 -15.26 -25.95
CA PRO A 695 26.28 -15.23 -24.95
C PRO A 695 26.70 -13.78 -24.64
N PRO A 696 27.21 -13.49 -23.42
CA PRO A 696 27.71 -12.16 -23.08
C PRO A 696 28.77 -11.71 -24.08
N LEU A 697 28.81 -10.40 -24.37
CA LEU A 697 29.94 -9.82 -25.06
C LEU A 697 31.18 -10.00 -24.18
N GLU A 698 32.20 -10.68 -24.69
CA GLU A 698 33.44 -10.92 -23.98
C GLU A 698 34.50 -9.93 -24.47
N LEU A 699 35.00 -9.08 -23.56
CA LEU A 699 36.06 -8.12 -23.85
C LEU A 699 37.27 -8.39 -22.94
N CYS A 700 38.46 -8.04 -23.41
CA CYS A 700 39.65 -7.99 -22.56
C CYS A 700 39.78 -6.60 -21.92
N ASP A 701 40.49 -6.53 -20.79
CA ASP A 701 40.75 -5.27 -20.10
C ASP A 701 41.41 -4.26 -21.05
N GLY A 702 40.90 -3.04 -21.13
CA GLY A 702 41.42 -1.99 -22.02
C GLY A 702 40.78 -1.90 -23.41
N ASP A 703 40.04 -2.91 -23.87
CA ASP A 703 39.50 -2.93 -25.24
C ASP A 703 38.17 -2.16 -25.38
N PRO A 704 38.00 -1.34 -26.44
CA PRO A 704 36.72 -0.77 -26.78
C PRO A 704 35.81 -1.82 -27.42
N GLY A 705 34.49 -1.67 -27.29
CA GLY A 705 33.50 -2.56 -27.91
C GLY A 705 32.25 -1.82 -28.35
N THR A 706 31.31 -2.53 -28.98
CA THR A 706 29.98 -2.00 -29.31
C THR A 706 28.92 -2.90 -28.73
N LEU A 707 28.03 -2.34 -27.91
CA LEU A 707 26.90 -3.07 -27.33
C LEU A 707 25.63 -2.79 -28.11
N SER A 708 24.98 -3.85 -28.59
CA SER A 708 23.66 -3.75 -29.21
C SER A 708 22.57 -4.09 -28.19
N VAL A 709 21.58 -3.21 -28.06
CA VAL A 709 20.47 -3.32 -27.11
C VAL A 709 19.16 -3.22 -27.90
N THR A 710 18.23 -4.13 -27.60
CA THR A 710 16.88 -4.07 -28.15
C THR A 710 16.02 -3.20 -27.24
N VAL A 711 15.33 -2.21 -27.82
CA VAL A 711 14.44 -1.27 -27.12
C VAL A 711 13.04 -1.38 -27.73
N TRP A 712 12.03 -1.61 -26.91
CA TRP A 712 10.63 -1.62 -27.33
C TRP A 712 9.96 -0.31 -26.97
N SER A 713 9.38 0.35 -27.97
CA SER A 713 8.62 1.58 -27.83
C SER A 713 7.11 1.28 -27.81
N GLY A 714 6.42 1.70 -26.75
CA GLY A 714 4.97 1.64 -26.58
C GLY A 714 4.23 2.88 -27.11
N PHE A 715 4.94 3.83 -27.71
CA PHE A 715 4.35 5.02 -28.33
C PHE A 715 3.59 4.65 -29.62
N PRO A 716 2.44 5.29 -29.91
CA PRO A 716 1.68 5.02 -31.12
C PRO A 716 2.38 5.48 -32.42
N ASP A 717 3.12 6.59 -32.39
CA ASP A 717 3.86 7.13 -33.53
C ASP A 717 5.37 7.21 -33.24
N ASP A 718 6.18 7.39 -34.29
CA ASP A 718 7.63 7.58 -34.20
C ASP A 718 7.99 8.72 -33.24
N ILE A 719 8.95 8.50 -32.35
CA ILE A 719 9.40 9.50 -31.37
C ILE A 719 10.90 9.76 -31.50
N THR A 720 11.27 11.03 -31.60
CA THR A 720 12.66 11.50 -31.65
C THR A 720 13.18 11.69 -30.23
N VAL A 721 14.20 10.93 -29.86
CA VAL A 721 14.92 11.05 -28.58
C VAL A 721 16.25 11.73 -28.84
N ASP A 722 16.50 12.90 -28.25
CA ASP A 722 17.67 13.69 -28.63
C ASP A 722 18.98 13.12 -28.04
N THR A 723 18.96 12.56 -26.82
CA THR A 723 20.02 11.63 -26.38
C THR A 723 19.45 10.45 -25.61
N LEU A 724 20.10 9.30 -25.80
CA LEU A 724 19.79 8.06 -25.12
C LEU A 724 21.07 7.56 -24.46
N SER A 725 20.98 7.24 -23.18
CA SER A 725 22.09 6.86 -22.33
C SER A 725 21.75 5.58 -21.59
N LEU A 726 22.70 4.65 -21.55
CA LEU A 726 22.51 3.33 -20.97
C LEU A 726 23.54 3.12 -19.88
N THR A 727 23.06 2.82 -18.67
CA THR A 727 23.94 2.58 -17.52
C THR A 727 24.31 1.11 -17.41
N LEU A 728 25.61 0.82 -17.28
CA LEU A 728 26.12 -0.51 -16.94
C LEU A 728 26.42 -0.58 -15.43
N MET A 729 25.95 -1.65 -14.79
CA MET A 729 26.20 -1.94 -13.38
C MET A 729 27.07 -3.18 -13.25
N ALA A 730 28.18 -3.08 -12.50
CA ALA A 730 29.02 -4.23 -12.15
C ALA A 730 28.29 -5.14 -11.16
N THR A 731 28.40 -6.46 -11.31
CA THR A 731 27.65 -7.41 -10.46
C THR A 731 28.24 -7.64 -9.06
N TYR A 732 29.47 -7.17 -8.81
CA TYR A 732 30.25 -7.50 -7.59
C TYR A 732 30.52 -6.30 -6.67
N ASN A 733 30.40 -5.05 -7.16
CA ASN A 733 30.63 -3.84 -6.36
C ASN A 733 29.49 -2.82 -6.58
N ALA A 734 28.74 -2.49 -5.53
CA ALA A 734 27.69 -1.46 -5.58
C ALA A 734 28.24 -0.01 -5.52
N ASP A 735 29.50 0.17 -5.10
CA ASP A 735 30.13 1.48 -4.85
C ASP A 735 30.86 2.09 -6.05
N GLU A 736 31.09 1.34 -7.13
CA GLU A 736 31.58 1.94 -8.39
C GLU A 736 30.38 2.51 -9.16
N GLY A 737 30.23 3.84 -9.12
CA GLY A 737 29.13 4.58 -9.73
C GLY A 737 28.83 4.14 -11.17
N ALA A 738 27.54 3.99 -11.46
CA ALA A 738 27.03 3.60 -12.78
C ALA A 738 27.62 4.49 -13.89
N LYS A 739 28.42 3.90 -14.79
CA LYS A 739 28.90 4.62 -15.98
C LYS A 739 27.79 4.65 -17.03
N ALA A 740 27.37 5.85 -17.41
CA ALA A 740 26.41 6.06 -18.49
C ALA A 740 27.12 6.02 -19.85
N LEU A 741 26.64 5.16 -20.75
CA LEU A 741 27.06 5.06 -22.13
C LEU A 741 26.09 5.88 -22.99
N ASN A 742 26.57 6.89 -23.70
CA ASN A 742 25.71 7.80 -24.45
C ASN A 742 25.71 7.45 -25.94
N THR A 743 24.55 7.52 -26.59
CA THR A 743 24.47 7.56 -28.06
C THR A 743 24.92 8.93 -28.55
N SER A 744 25.75 8.97 -29.60
CA SER A 744 26.34 10.19 -30.14
C SER A 744 25.36 11.02 -31.00
N THR A 745 24.21 10.47 -31.38
CA THR A 745 23.21 11.12 -32.24
C THR A 745 21.79 10.91 -31.74
N ALA A 746 20.88 11.81 -32.14
CA ALA A 746 19.45 11.68 -31.89
C ALA A 746 18.91 10.40 -32.54
N THR A 747 18.10 9.64 -31.80
CA THR A 747 17.56 8.35 -32.23
C THR A 747 16.06 8.45 -32.44
N VAL A 748 15.59 7.93 -33.58
CA VAL A 748 14.15 7.83 -33.86
C VAL A 748 13.69 6.44 -33.44
N LEU A 749 12.84 6.36 -32.42
CA LEU A 749 12.24 5.12 -31.98
C LEU A 749 10.92 4.90 -32.73
N LYS A 750 10.86 3.86 -33.53
CA LYS A 750 9.62 3.40 -34.19
C LYS A 750 8.74 2.65 -33.18
N PRO A 751 7.40 2.64 -33.34
CA PRO A 751 6.52 1.79 -32.55
C PRO A 751 6.96 0.32 -32.59
N GLY A 752 7.02 -0.32 -31.42
CA GLY A 752 7.48 -1.71 -31.31
C GLY A 752 9.00 -1.84 -31.15
N ARG A 753 9.60 -2.85 -31.81
CA ARG A 753 10.99 -3.27 -31.58
C ARG A 753 11.99 -2.39 -32.35
N ASN A 754 12.96 -1.83 -31.65
CA ASN A 754 14.09 -1.06 -32.19
C ASN A 754 15.41 -1.68 -31.72
N THR A 755 16.47 -1.54 -32.51
CA THR A 755 17.83 -1.98 -32.14
C THR A 755 18.74 -0.77 -32.10
N ILE A 756 19.38 -0.52 -30.96
CA ILE A 756 20.30 0.60 -30.76
C ILE A 756 21.70 0.04 -30.49
N THR A 757 22.70 0.63 -31.11
CA THR A 757 24.12 0.31 -30.91
C THR A 757 24.78 1.42 -30.11
N VAL A 758 25.45 1.07 -29.02
CA VAL A 758 26.13 2.01 -28.12
C VAL A 758 27.61 1.65 -28.03
N ASP A 759 28.48 2.65 -28.16
CA ASP A 759 29.93 2.47 -28.04
C ASP A 759 30.33 2.25 -26.57
N LEU A 760 31.12 1.22 -26.31
CA LEU A 760 31.68 0.87 -25.01
C LEU A 760 33.11 1.40 -24.92
N PRO A 761 33.40 2.41 -24.08
CA PRO A 761 34.77 2.76 -23.74
C PRO A 761 35.41 1.64 -22.90
N PRO A 762 36.74 1.60 -22.75
CA PRO A 762 37.44 0.60 -21.95
C PRO A 762 36.83 0.44 -20.55
N GLN A 763 36.36 -0.78 -20.25
CA GLN A 763 35.72 -1.11 -18.97
C GLN A 763 36.69 -1.88 -18.08
N LYS A 764 36.49 -1.76 -16.75
CA LYS A 764 37.29 -2.52 -15.78
C LYS A 764 36.93 -4.01 -15.83
N PRO A 765 37.84 -4.91 -15.41
CA PRO A 765 37.54 -6.33 -15.32
C PRO A 765 36.33 -6.68 -14.46
N GLY A 766 35.48 -7.57 -14.99
CA GLY A 766 34.37 -8.24 -14.32
C GLY A 766 33.07 -8.30 -15.14
N SER A 767 31.99 -8.77 -14.52
CA SER A 767 30.68 -8.97 -15.16
C SER A 767 29.75 -7.76 -14.99
N TYR A 768 29.15 -7.31 -16.09
CA TYR A 768 28.27 -6.15 -16.13
C TYR A 768 26.86 -6.53 -16.60
N VAL A 769 25.89 -5.87 -15.99
CA VAL A 769 24.46 -5.99 -16.27
C VAL A 769 23.90 -4.62 -16.66
N LEU A 770 22.87 -4.62 -17.51
CA LEU A 770 22.14 -3.42 -17.85
C LEU A 770 21.36 -2.87 -16.64
N GLY A 771 21.63 -1.62 -16.27
CA GLY A 771 20.98 -0.96 -15.15
C GLY A 771 19.69 -0.25 -15.54
N ALA A 772 19.83 0.98 -16.01
CA ALA A 772 18.74 1.85 -16.43
C ALA A 772 19.05 2.51 -17.77
N LEU A 773 18.02 2.67 -18.58
CA LEU A 773 18.02 3.45 -19.79
C LEU A 773 17.52 4.85 -19.45
N THR A 774 18.34 5.88 -19.65
CA THR A 774 17.98 7.27 -19.42
C THR A 774 18.06 8.05 -20.72
N GLY A 775 17.18 9.02 -20.93
CA GLY A 775 17.25 9.84 -22.14
C GLY A 775 16.56 11.18 -21.97
N HIS A 776 16.71 12.04 -22.99
CA HIS A 776 15.97 13.30 -23.05
C HIS A 776 15.22 13.48 -24.36
N ILE A 777 14.04 14.09 -24.24
CA ILE A 777 13.21 14.57 -25.33
C ILE A 777 12.94 16.04 -24.99
N GLY A 778 13.60 16.97 -25.68
CA GLY A 778 13.58 18.38 -25.32
C GLY A 778 14.01 18.60 -23.86
N ARG A 779 13.10 19.14 -23.02
CA ARG A 779 13.33 19.36 -21.59
C ARG A 779 12.88 18.20 -20.70
N LEU A 780 12.24 17.16 -21.24
CA LEU A 780 11.82 15.97 -20.48
C LEU A 780 13.01 15.02 -20.30
N ARG A 781 13.27 14.57 -19.07
CA ARG A 781 14.24 13.51 -18.77
C ARG A 781 13.50 12.25 -18.38
N PHE A 782 13.70 11.17 -19.11
CA PHE A 782 13.08 9.89 -18.77
C PHE A 782 14.10 8.88 -18.27
N ARG A 783 13.63 7.95 -17.44
CA ARG A 783 14.36 6.78 -16.97
C ARG A 783 13.47 5.55 -17.17
N SER A 784 14.05 4.49 -17.70
CA SER A 784 13.43 3.18 -17.83
C SER A 784 14.32 2.15 -17.15
N HIS A 785 13.71 1.23 -16.43
CA HIS A 785 14.37 0.09 -15.80
C HIS A 785 14.22 -1.16 -16.69
N SER A 786 15.23 -2.03 -16.68
CA SER A 786 15.28 -3.23 -17.53
C SER A 786 14.16 -4.26 -17.25
N PHE A 787 13.38 -4.03 -16.19
CA PHE A 787 12.19 -4.81 -15.85
C PHE A 787 11.08 -3.90 -15.32
N SER A 788 9.94 -3.90 -16.00
CA SER A 788 8.66 -3.53 -15.40
C SER A 788 7.66 -4.65 -15.64
N LYS A 789 7.04 -5.11 -14.55
CA LYS A 789 5.77 -5.86 -14.62
C LYS A 789 4.75 -4.91 -15.25
N VAL A 790 4.05 -5.36 -16.29
CA VAL A 790 2.63 -5.13 -16.61
C VAL A 790 2.45 -5.36 -18.13
N GLY A 791 1.98 -6.56 -18.47
CA GLY A 791 1.49 -6.93 -19.79
C GLY A 791 0.46 -8.06 -19.62
N PRO A 792 -0.56 -8.18 -20.49
CA PRO A 792 -1.64 -9.15 -20.34
C PRO A 792 -1.14 -10.59 -20.43
N ALA A 793 -1.79 -11.50 -19.71
CA ALA A 793 -1.38 -12.89 -19.54
C ALA A 793 -1.52 -13.79 -20.80
N ASP A 794 -2.01 -13.26 -21.93
CA ASP A 794 -2.45 -14.07 -23.08
C ASP A 794 -1.59 -13.91 -24.36
N SER A 795 -0.35 -13.44 -24.24
CA SER A 795 0.64 -13.68 -25.31
C SER A 795 1.64 -14.72 -24.81
N ASP A 796 1.63 -15.89 -25.46
CA ASP A 796 2.47 -17.08 -25.20
C ASP A 796 4.01 -16.89 -25.25
N ASP A 797 4.51 -15.65 -25.18
CA ASP A 797 5.93 -15.38 -24.97
C ASP A 797 6.25 -15.41 -23.49
N PHE A 798 6.58 -16.62 -23.02
CA PHE A 798 7.19 -16.91 -21.72
C PHE A 798 8.36 -15.93 -21.42
N MET A 799 8.08 -14.86 -20.68
CA MET A 799 9.10 -14.07 -19.99
C MET A 799 9.03 -14.43 -18.49
N SER A 800 9.71 -15.52 -18.15
CA SER A 800 9.77 -16.14 -16.83
C SER A 800 10.30 -15.19 -15.74
N TYR A 801 9.61 -15.20 -14.61
CA TYR A 801 10.02 -14.58 -13.34
C TYR A 801 11.21 -15.31 -12.70
N GLU A 802 12.46 -14.96 -13.04
CA GLU A 802 13.64 -15.35 -12.25
C GLU A 802 14.71 -14.24 -12.22
N LYS A 803 15.24 -13.93 -11.03
CA LYS A 803 16.47 -13.13 -10.82
C LYS A 803 17.70 -13.88 -11.38
N PRO A 804 18.90 -13.27 -11.47
CA PRO A 804 19.25 -11.93 -11.92
C PRO A 804 19.47 -11.92 -13.44
N THR A 805 19.37 -10.75 -14.07
CA THR A 805 19.75 -10.54 -15.47
C THR A 805 21.11 -11.17 -15.76
N ARG A 806 21.15 -12.09 -16.74
CA ARG A 806 22.41 -12.66 -17.24
C ARG A 806 23.39 -11.52 -17.53
N PRO A 807 24.69 -11.67 -17.20
CA PRO A 807 25.67 -10.66 -17.57
C PRO A 807 25.63 -10.50 -19.09
N ILE A 808 25.61 -9.25 -19.56
CA ILE A 808 25.54 -8.92 -20.99
C ILE A 808 26.93 -8.54 -21.51
N LEU A 809 27.81 -8.11 -20.61
CA LEU A 809 29.22 -7.84 -20.89
C LEU A 809 30.07 -8.52 -19.81
N LYS A 810 31.11 -9.23 -20.22
CA LYS A 810 32.11 -9.84 -19.35
C LYS A 810 33.48 -9.35 -19.77
N VAL A 811 34.14 -8.61 -18.89
CA VAL A 811 35.51 -8.15 -19.08
C VAL A 811 36.44 -9.08 -18.31
N PHE A 812 37.38 -9.71 -18.99
CA PHE A 812 38.31 -10.63 -18.34
C PHE A 812 39.33 -9.88 -17.47
N ASN A 813 39.79 -10.55 -16.41
CA ASN A 813 40.91 -10.05 -15.58
C ASN A 813 42.17 -9.89 -16.42
N PRO A 814 43.09 -8.98 -16.01
CA PRO A 814 44.37 -8.81 -16.66
C PRO A 814 45.09 -10.16 -16.66
N ARG A 815 45.34 -10.68 -17.85
CA ARG A 815 46.06 -11.94 -18.09
C ARG A 815 47.14 -11.68 -19.12
N PRO A 816 48.24 -12.46 -19.14
CA PRO A 816 49.18 -12.38 -20.24
C PRO A 816 48.46 -12.74 -21.55
N LEU A 817 48.32 -11.75 -22.45
CA LEU A 817 47.71 -11.92 -23.77
C LEU A 817 48.71 -12.43 -24.82
N VAL A 818 50.00 -12.28 -24.53
CA VAL A 818 51.13 -12.70 -25.37
C VAL A 818 52.26 -13.22 -24.49
N ASP A 819 52.95 -14.24 -24.96
CA ASP A 819 54.22 -14.70 -24.40
C ASP A 819 55.34 -14.48 -25.43
N LEU A 820 56.42 -13.83 -25.01
CA LEU A 820 57.63 -13.61 -25.81
C LEU A 820 58.79 -14.41 -25.20
N ALA A 821 59.24 -15.47 -25.86
CA ALA A 821 60.31 -16.32 -25.35
C ALA A 821 61.50 -16.39 -26.30
N ALA A 822 62.70 -16.57 -25.77
CA ALA A 822 63.88 -16.82 -26.61
C ALA A 822 63.91 -18.29 -27.05
N ALA A 823 64.05 -18.54 -28.34
CA ALA A 823 64.33 -19.87 -28.90
C ALA A 823 65.85 -20.09 -28.97
N ILE A 824 66.52 -20.12 -27.81
CA ILE A 824 67.98 -20.28 -27.73
C ILE A 824 68.32 -21.52 -26.90
N SER A 825 69.07 -22.45 -27.48
CA SER A 825 69.45 -23.73 -26.84
C SER A 825 70.90 -23.77 -26.33
N SER A 826 71.75 -22.80 -26.72
CA SER A 826 73.17 -22.77 -26.40
C SER A 826 73.72 -21.34 -26.35
N PRO A 827 74.83 -21.09 -25.64
CA PRO A 827 75.45 -19.76 -25.60
C PRO A 827 76.01 -19.36 -26.97
N LEU A 828 75.81 -18.09 -27.34
CA LEU A 828 76.20 -17.50 -28.61
C LEU A 828 77.67 -17.02 -28.59
N LEU A 829 78.26 -16.73 -29.74
CA LEU A 829 79.66 -16.29 -29.85
C LEU A 829 79.78 -14.77 -29.80
N ILE A 830 80.77 -14.27 -29.06
CA ILE A 830 81.14 -12.86 -29.06
C ILE A 830 81.84 -12.49 -30.38
N ASN A 831 81.57 -11.29 -30.88
CA ASN A 831 82.10 -10.69 -32.12
C ASN A 831 81.67 -11.35 -33.44
N GLU A 832 80.79 -12.35 -33.41
CA GLU A 832 80.20 -13.01 -34.59
C GLU A 832 78.70 -12.69 -34.70
N ALA A 833 78.20 -12.59 -35.93
CA ALA A 833 76.78 -12.37 -36.20
C ALA A 833 76.02 -13.70 -36.16
N GLN A 834 75.01 -13.80 -35.30
CA GLN A 834 74.26 -15.05 -35.10
C GLN A 834 72.75 -14.78 -35.01
N TRP A 835 71.96 -15.73 -35.52
CA TRP A 835 70.51 -15.63 -35.50
C TRP A 835 69.95 -16.00 -34.13
N VAL A 836 69.12 -15.10 -33.60
CA VAL A 836 68.37 -15.28 -32.37
C VAL A 836 66.89 -15.37 -32.70
N GLY A 837 66.28 -16.50 -32.35
CA GLY A 837 64.84 -16.71 -32.50
C GLY A 837 64.08 -16.16 -31.30
N ILE A 838 63.02 -15.40 -31.55
CA ILE A 838 62.05 -14.92 -30.56
C ILE A 838 60.71 -15.56 -30.89
N ILE A 839 60.23 -16.42 -30.01
CA ILE A 839 58.89 -17.02 -30.08
C ILE A 839 57.89 -15.96 -29.66
N VAL A 840 56.98 -15.60 -30.57
CA VAL A 840 55.79 -14.79 -30.30
C VAL A 840 54.59 -15.73 -30.23
N GLN A 841 54.05 -15.93 -29.03
CA GLN A 841 52.91 -16.80 -28.81
C GLN A 841 51.68 -15.98 -28.37
N PRO A 842 50.65 -15.80 -29.23
CA PRO A 842 49.38 -15.23 -28.81
C PRO A 842 48.64 -16.19 -27.85
N ILE A 843 48.01 -15.65 -26.80
CA ILE A 843 47.25 -16.41 -25.79
C ILE A 843 45.81 -15.89 -25.79
N ASP A 844 44.91 -16.62 -26.45
CA ASP A 844 43.48 -16.30 -26.53
C ASP A 844 43.19 -14.82 -26.90
N TYR A 845 44.05 -14.21 -27.71
CA TYR A 845 43.97 -12.82 -28.16
C TYR A 845 44.68 -12.66 -29.51
N SER A 846 44.10 -11.86 -30.42
CA SER A 846 44.65 -11.66 -31.77
C SER A 846 45.68 -10.53 -31.81
N LEU A 847 46.83 -10.78 -32.45
CA LEU A 847 47.92 -9.81 -32.64
C LEU A 847 47.87 -9.11 -34.00
N LYS A 848 46.68 -9.00 -34.58
CA LYS A 848 46.50 -8.35 -35.87
C LYS A 848 46.96 -6.89 -35.80
N GLY A 849 47.87 -6.50 -36.70
CA GLY A 849 48.44 -5.15 -36.74
C GLY A 849 49.39 -4.81 -35.59
N ALA A 850 49.88 -5.81 -34.84
CA ALA A 850 50.82 -5.61 -33.75
C ALA A 850 52.18 -5.10 -34.24
N ILE A 851 52.81 -4.23 -33.44
CA ILE A 851 54.10 -3.62 -33.71
C ILE A 851 55.07 -4.05 -32.61
N LEU A 852 56.12 -4.78 -32.98
CA LEU A 852 57.20 -5.18 -32.08
C LEU A 852 58.38 -4.21 -32.23
N GLN A 853 58.72 -3.54 -31.15
CA GLN A 853 59.95 -2.76 -31.01
C GLN A 853 61.01 -3.59 -30.29
N ILE A 854 62.22 -3.61 -30.84
CA ILE A 854 63.36 -4.37 -30.33
C ILE A 854 64.48 -3.37 -30.02
N ASP A 855 64.81 -3.26 -28.74
CA ASP A 855 65.89 -2.40 -28.25
C ASP A 855 67.02 -3.27 -27.68
N THR A 856 68.21 -3.22 -28.30
CA THR A 856 69.39 -3.96 -27.84
C THR A 856 70.14 -3.19 -26.76
N GLY A 857 70.52 -3.88 -25.68
CA GLY A 857 71.34 -3.31 -24.60
C GLY A 857 72.78 -2.97 -25.03
N PRO A 858 73.57 -2.33 -24.15
CA PRO A 858 74.94 -1.91 -24.45
C PRO A 858 75.83 -3.11 -24.87
N GLY A 859 76.54 -2.95 -25.99
CA GLY A 859 77.42 -3.99 -26.53
C GLY A 859 76.74 -5.07 -27.38
N LEU A 860 75.44 -4.91 -27.72
CA LEU A 860 74.75 -5.67 -28.75
C LEU A 860 74.38 -4.74 -29.91
N THR A 861 74.63 -5.17 -31.14
CA THR A 861 74.20 -4.48 -32.35
C THR A 861 73.44 -5.45 -33.25
N ILE A 862 72.30 -5.00 -33.78
CA ILE A 862 71.58 -5.73 -34.83
C ILE A 862 72.28 -5.43 -36.17
N GLU A 863 72.56 -6.44 -36.97
CA GLU A 863 73.17 -6.21 -38.29
C GLU A 863 72.09 -5.74 -39.28
N GLU A 864 72.02 -4.43 -39.52
CA GLU A 864 71.00 -3.78 -40.37
C GLU A 864 71.06 -4.18 -41.86
N SER A 865 72.10 -4.89 -42.29
CA SER A 865 72.28 -5.34 -43.68
C SER A 865 71.49 -6.61 -44.02
N HIS A 866 70.89 -7.28 -43.03
CA HIS A 866 70.20 -8.57 -43.19
C HIS A 866 68.69 -8.44 -42.88
N PHE A 867 67.86 -9.14 -43.65
CA PHE A 867 66.40 -9.21 -43.43
C PHE A 867 66.09 -9.99 -42.15
N VAL A 868 65.00 -9.64 -41.45
CA VAL A 868 64.49 -10.42 -40.32
C VAL A 868 63.53 -11.48 -40.87
N GLU A 869 63.63 -12.73 -40.43
CA GLU A 869 62.76 -13.81 -40.93
C GLU A 869 61.71 -14.18 -39.89
N MET A 870 60.47 -14.40 -40.33
CA MET A 870 59.39 -14.85 -39.46
C MET A 870 58.75 -16.13 -40.01
N GLU A 871 58.63 -17.15 -39.18
CA GLU A 871 58.05 -18.44 -39.55
C GLU A 871 56.98 -18.91 -38.56
N SER A 872 56.01 -19.69 -39.03
CA SER A 872 55.03 -20.35 -38.16
C SER A 872 55.68 -21.48 -37.35
N HIS A 873 55.50 -21.51 -36.03
CA HIS A 873 56.02 -22.56 -35.14
C HIS A 873 54.90 -23.40 -34.52
N ILE A 874 54.85 -24.68 -34.86
CA ILE A 874 53.88 -25.64 -34.32
C ILE A 874 54.55 -26.39 -33.15
N LYS A 875 54.12 -26.14 -31.90
CA LYS A 875 54.50 -26.99 -30.76
C LYS A 875 53.85 -28.38 -30.91
N LEU A 876 54.66 -29.45 -30.90
CA LEU A 876 54.20 -30.86 -31.00
C LEU A 876 53.34 -31.36 -29.82
N SER A 877 53.04 -30.53 -28.82
CA SER A 877 52.35 -30.91 -27.58
C SER A 877 50.81 -30.83 -27.63
N ASN A 878 50.20 -30.37 -28.73
CA ASN A 878 48.74 -30.22 -28.83
C ASN A 878 48.03 -31.34 -29.61
N LEU A 879 48.70 -32.47 -29.92
CA LEU A 879 48.09 -33.57 -30.67
C LEU A 879 47.35 -34.61 -29.80
N GLU A 880 47.32 -34.46 -28.47
CA GLU A 880 46.67 -35.46 -27.58
C GLU A 880 45.22 -35.13 -27.20
N ASN A 881 44.67 -33.97 -27.57
CA ASN A 881 43.32 -33.55 -27.15
C ASN A 881 42.31 -33.31 -28.28
N CYS A 882 42.39 -34.08 -29.37
CA CYS A 882 41.39 -34.04 -30.45
C CYS A 882 41.00 -35.44 -30.95
N HIS A 883 40.42 -36.27 -30.08
CA HIS A 883 39.55 -37.36 -30.52
C HIS A 883 38.10 -36.88 -30.47
N ASN A 884 37.65 -36.22 -31.55
CA ASN A 884 36.30 -36.29 -32.12
C ASN A 884 36.13 -35.21 -33.20
N ILE A 885 36.24 -35.62 -34.46
CA ILE A 885 35.29 -35.36 -35.57
C ILE A 885 35.92 -35.95 -36.85
N GLN A 886 35.07 -36.57 -37.66
CA GLN A 886 35.35 -37.42 -38.81
C GLN A 886 36.24 -36.79 -39.90
N LYS A 887 36.97 -37.71 -40.55
CA LYS A 887 37.63 -37.63 -41.86
C LYS A 887 36.95 -36.66 -42.84
N ASP A 888 37.69 -35.64 -43.26
CA ASP A 888 38.11 -35.44 -44.65
C ASP A 888 39.15 -34.31 -44.74
N CYS A 889 39.94 -34.35 -45.81
CA CYS A 889 40.98 -33.40 -46.24
C CYS A 889 42.43 -33.64 -45.75
N SER A 890 43.27 -33.96 -46.74
CA SER A 890 44.73 -33.95 -46.76
C SER A 890 45.32 -32.64 -46.21
N LEU A 891 46.19 -32.73 -45.21
CA LEU A 891 46.96 -31.60 -44.69
C LEU A 891 48.21 -31.36 -45.57
N ASP A 892 48.08 -30.48 -46.55
CA ASP A 892 49.25 -29.75 -47.07
C ASP A 892 49.69 -28.75 -46.00
N ILE A 893 50.81 -29.03 -45.33
CA ILE A 893 51.41 -28.15 -44.33
C ILE A 893 52.16 -27.04 -45.06
N ASN A 894 51.44 -25.97 -45.43
CA ASN A 894 52.09 -24.72 -45.83
C ASN A 894 52.73 -24.08 -44.59
N LYS A 895 54.06 -24.11 -44.52
CA LYS A 895 54.81 -23.28 -43.57
C LYS A 895 54.80 -21.86 -44.11
N ASP A 896 54.07 -20.97 -43.47
CA ASP A 896 54.10 -19.56 -43.81
C ASP A 896 55.44 -18.97 -43.35
N PHE A 897 56.18 -18.41 -44.30
CA PHE A 897 57.51 -17.84 -44.13
C PHE A 897 57.54 -16.47 -44.79
N GLU A 898 57.97 -15.44 -44.05
CA GLU A 898 58.00 -14.06 -44.54
C GLU A 898 59.28 -13.34 -44.10
N ARG A 899 59.84 -12.53 -45.01
CA ARG A 899 61.00 -11.67 -44.75
C ARG A 899 60.51 -10.28 -44.42
N LEU A 900 60.82 -9.81 -43.21
CA LEU A 900 60.42 -8.51 -42.68
C LEU A 900 61.59 -7.53 -42.69
N HIS A 901 61.30 -6.26 -42.94
CA HIS A 901 62.27 -5.18 -42.87
C HIS A 901 62.23 -4.50 -41.50
N LEU A 902 63.39 -4.37 -40.87
CA LEU A 902 63.56 -3.61 -39.63
C LEU A 902 63.68 -2.12 -39.96
N HIS A 903 62.76 -1.28 -39.48
CA HIS A 903 62.84 0.18 -39.62
C HIS A 903 62.93 0.82 -38.23
N ASP A 904 64.09 1.41 -37.90
CA ASP A 904 64.36 2.01 -36.57
C ASP A 904 63.95 1.09 -35.41
N GLY A 905 64.36 -0.19 -35.45
CA GLY A 905 64.06 -1.17 -34.41
C GLY A 905 62.60 -1.61 -34.31
N ARG A 906 61.72 -1.23 -35.24
CA ARG A 906 60.29 -1.60 -35.25
C ARG A 906 59.96 -2.57 -36.39
N ILE A 907 59.10 -3.54 -36.08
CA ILE A 907 58.59 -4.56 -37.00
C ILE A 907 57.08 -4.66 -36.83
N GLN A 908 56.34 -4.58 -37.94
CA GLN A 908 54.92 -4.90 -37.94
C GLN A 908 54.76 -6.40 -38.19
N LEU A 909 54.00 -7.08 -37.33
CA LEU A 909 53.73 -8.51 -37.50
C LEU A 909 52.74 -8.71 -38.66
N PRO A 910 52.96 -9.71 -39.53
CA PRO A 910 52.08 -9.99 -40.65
C PRO A 910 50.74 -10.60 -40.21
N ASP A 911 49.70 -10.39 -41.02
CA ASP A 911 48.31 -10.78 -40.68
C ASP A 911 48.15 -12.28 -40.38
N TRP A 912 48.92 -13.16 -41.04
CA TRP A 912 48.89 -14.60 -40.78
C TRP A 912 49.43 -14.97 -39.38
N ALA A 913 50.36 -14.18 -38.84
CA ALA A 913 50.95 -14.40 -37.52
C ALA A 913 50.05 -13.92 -36.36
N SER A 914 48.87 -13.35 -36.67
CA SER A 914 47.98 -12.76 -35.66
C SER A 914 47.49 -13.75 -34.62
N ASN A 915 47.22 -15.00 -35.00
CA ASN A 915 46.63 -16.03 -34.12
C ASN A 915 47.51 -17.28 -33.98
N LEU A 916 48.69 -17.28 -34.58
CA LEU A 916 49.60 -18.44 -34.62
C LEU A 916 50.86 -18.15 -33.80
N THR A 917 51.37 -19.20 -33.14
CA THR A 917 52.71 -19.11 -32.55
C THR A 917 53.73 -19.01 -33.66
N SER A 918 54.59 -18.00 -33.60
CA SER A 918 55.55 -17.68 -34.64
C SER A 918 56.94 -17.48 -34.05
N ILE A 919 57.98 -17.74 -34.83
CA ILE A 919 59.36 -17.45 -34.46
C ILE A 919 59.87 -16.34 -35.36
N LEU A 920 60.36 -15.28 -34.72
CA LEU A 920 61.05 -14.17 -35.35
C LEU A 920 62.57 -14.35 -35.19
N TRP A 921 63.28 -14.57 -36.29
CA TRP A 921 64.72 -14.74 -36.33
C TRP A 921 65.40 -13.40 -36.62
N ILE A 922 66.23 -12.93 -35.69
CA ILE A 922 66.95 -11.66 -35.80
C ILE A 922 68.46 -11.91 -35.79
N PRO A 923 69.25 -11.33 -36.71
CA PRO A 923 70.70 -11.41 -36.70
C PRO A 923 71.29 -10.40 -35.70
N ILE A 924 71.96 -10.90 -34.66
CA ILE A 924 72.52 -10.08 -33.58
C ILE A 924 74.00 -10.38 -33.42
N ARG A 925 74.79 -9.33 -33.17
CA ARG A 925 76.23 -9.41 -32.91
C ARG A 925 76.55 -8.77 -31.56
N ALA A 926 77.17 -9.52 -30.66
CA ALA A 926 77.72 -8.98 -29.42
C ALA A 926 79.12 -8.44 -29.70
N ILE A 927 79.38 -7.17 -29.40
CA ILE A 927 80.69 -6.54 -29.61
C ILE A 927 81.46 -6.52 -28.29
N ASN A 928 82.65 -7.10 -28.27
CA ASN A 928 83.61 -6.95 -27.19
C ASN A 928 85.00 -6.62 -27.75
N ASN A 929 85.53 -5.45 -27.39
CA ASN A 929 86.81 -4.96 -27.90
C ASN A 929 88.01 -5.38 -27.02
N SER A 930 87.81 -6.16 -25.95
CA SER A 930 88.91 -6.65 -25.12
C SER A 930 89.63 -7.82 -25.80
N LEU A 931 90.88 -7.62 -26.24
CA LEU A 931 91.76 -8.69 -26.74
C LEU A 931 91.93 -9.79 -25.66
N ALA A 932 91.71 -11.06 -26.04
CA ALA A 932 91.90 -12.21 -25.15
C ALA A 932 93.38 -12.32 -24.75
N ARG A 933 93.73 -11.80 -23.57
CA ARG A 933 95.11 -11.78 -23.07
C ARG A 933 95.44 -13.13 -22.44
N GLY A 934 96.35 -13.90 -23.03
CA GLY A 934 96.74 -15.21 -22.51
C GLY A 934 97.35 -15.13 -21.11
N SER A 935 96.85 -15.95 -20.17
CA SER A 935 97.37 -16.01 -18.79
C SER A 935 98.45 -17.09 -18.64
N SER A 936 99.58 -16.77 -17.99
CA SER A 936 100.73 -17.67 -17.82
C SER A 936 100.75 -18.47 -16.49
N SER A 937 99.69 -18.41 -15.67
CA SER A 937 99.64 -19.05 -14.35
C SER A 937 98.94 -20.42 -14.34
N VAL A 938 99.47 -21.37 -13.55
CA VAL A 938 99.07 -22.79 -13.41
C VAL A 938 97.74 -23.00 -12.65
N THR A 939 96.84 -22.01 -12.61
CA THR A 939 95.49 -22.13 -12.01
C THR A 939 94.42 -21.61 -12.97
N PRO A 940 93.31 -22.37 -13.20
CA PRO A 940 92.27 -21.95 -14.13
C PRO A 940 91.43 -20.82 -13.52
N GLN A 941 91.41 -19.65 -14.16
CA GLN A 941 90.40 -18.62 -13.87
C GLN A 941 89.03 -19.14 -14.35
N ARG A 942 88.10 -19.39 -13.42
CA ARG A 942 86.67 -19.53 -13.76
C ARG A 942 86.18 -18.14 -14.19
N GLN A 943 85.96 -17.94 -15.49
CA GLN A 943 85.21 -16.77 -15.98
C GLN A 943 83.79 -16.80 -15.39
N SER A 944 83.33 -15.65 -14.88
CA SER A 944 81.98 -15.50 -14.34
C SER A 944 80.97 -15.50 -15.50
N ILE A 945 79.93 -16.32 -15.40
CA ILE A 945 78.81 -16.40 -16.36
C ILE A 945 78.14 -15.03 -16.58
N VAL A 946 78.32 -14.09 -15.65
CA VAL A 946 77.71 -12.75 -15.70
C VAL A 946 78.35 -11.88 -16.79
N ASP A 947 79.64 -12.04 -17.10
CA ASP A 947 80.37 -11.16 -18.04
C ASP A 947 79.91 -11.34 -19.50
N GLY A 948 79.35 -12.51 -19.82
CA GLY A 948 78.82 -12.88 -21.13
C GLY A 948 77.34 -12.57 -21.36
N MET A 949 76.59 -12.19 -20.33
CA MET A 949 75.16 -11.90 -20.48
C MET A 949 74.93 -10.56 -21.18
N ARG A 950 74.01 -10.55 -22.15
CA ARG A 950 73.48 -9.34 -22.78
C ARG A 950 71.97 -9.39 -22.81
N THR A 951 71.30 -8.23 -22.80
CA THR A 951 69.85 -8.15 -22.74
C THR A 951 69.26 -7.51 -23.99
N ILE A 952 68.15 -8.06 -24.46
CA ILE A 952 67.32 -7.51 -25.53
C ILE A 952 65.98 -7.14 -24.89
N ALA A 953 65.64 -5.86 -24.92
CA ALA A 953 64.33 -5.38 -24.50
C ALA A 953 63.36 -5.44 -25.68
N LEU A 954 62.22 -6.09 -25.48
CA LEU A 954 61.16 -6.22 -26.46
C LEU A 954 59.93 -5.48 -25.97
N LYS A 955 59.34 -4.68 -26.83
CA LYS A 955 58.10 -3.94 -26.56
C LYS A 955 57.12 -4.19 -27.68
N LEU A 956 56.06 -4.96 -27.39
CA LEU A 956 55.00 -5.28 -28.35
C LEU A 956 53.77 -4.41 -28.07
N GLN A 957 53.32 -3.66 -29.07
CA GLN A 957 52.08 -2.88 -29.05
C GLN A 957 51.02 -3.57 -29.91
N PHE A 958 49.84 -3.84 -29.34
CA PHE A 958 48.79 -4.61 -30.02
C PHE A 958 47.38 -4.23 -29.51
N GLY A 959 46.33 -4.80 -30.12
CA GLY A 959 44.93 -4.46 -29.85
C GLY A 959 44.31 -3.50 -30.87
N VAL A 960 42.99 -3.36 -30.85
CA VAL A 960 42.17 -2.68 -31.89
C VAL A 960 42.59 -1.22 -32.12
N CYS A 961 43.24 -0.59 -31.14
CA CYS A 961 43.79 0.77 -31.24
C CYS A 961 45.22 0.90 -30.69
N HIS A 962 46.01 -0.18 -30.68
CA HIS A 962 47.36 -0.24 -30.07
C HIS A 962 47.37 0.18 -28.59
N ASN A 963 46.28 -0.13 -27.90
CA ASN A 963 46.01 0.18 -26.49
C ASN A 963 46.73 -0.78 -25.52
N GLN A 964 47.16 -1.96 -25.98
CA GLN A 964 47.89 -2.94 -25.16
C GLN A 964 49.39 -2.84 -25.41
N ILE A 965 50.18 -2.80 -24.33
CA ILE A 965 51.65 -2.81 -24.38
C ILE A 965 52.17 -3.98 -23.55
N PHE A 966 52.97 -4.85 -24.16
CA PHE A 966 53.67 -5.93 -23.48
C PHE A 966 55.18 -5.73 -23.60
N GLU A 967 55.86 -5.59 -22.47
CA GLU A 967 57.31 -5.39 -22.41
C GLU A 967 57.98 -6.61 -21.76
N ARG A 968 59.05 -7.10 -22.39
CA ARG A 968 59.85 -8.21 -21.85
C ARG A 968 61.31 -8.07 -22.22
N THR A 969 62.17 -8.29 -21.24
CA THR A 969 63.62 -8.33 -21.44
C THR A 969 64.09 -9.78 -21.50
N ILE A 970 64.74 -10.15 -22.60
CA ILE A 970 65.35 -11.46 -22.80
C ILE A 970 66.84 -11.35 -22.52
N ALA A 971 67.37 -12.21 -21.65
CA ALA A 971 68.79 -12.37 -21.43
C ALA A 971 69.36 -13.44 -22.38
N VAL A 972 70.40 -13.07 -23.12
CA VAL A 972 71.10 -13.93 -24.06
C VAL A 972 72.56 -14.02 -23.63
N HIS A 973 73.09 -15.23 -23.49
CA HIS A 973 74.44 -15.47 -23.04
C HIS A 973 75.40 -15.60 -24.22
N PHE A 974 76.45 -14.79 -24.25
CA PHE A 974 77.52 -14.83 -25.22
C PHE A 974 78.83 -15.29 -24.58
N THR A 975 79.62 -16.09 -25.29
CA THR A 975 80.89 -16.66 -24.85
C THR A 975 81.96 -16.49 -25.91
N ASP A 976 83.21 -16.33 -25.48
CA ASP A 976 84.36 -16.45 -26.39
C ASP A 976 84.52 -17.91 -26.86
N PRO A 977 84.91 -18.14 -28.13
CA PRO A 977 85.00 -19.49 -28.70
C PRO A 977 86.06 -20.37 -28.02
N PHE A 978 87.15 -19.76 -27.52
CA PHE A 978 88.27 -20.45 -26.90
C PHE A 978 88.75 -19.76 -25.62
N HIS A 979 89.15 -20.57 -24.65
CA HIS A 979 90.02 -20.11 -23.57
C HIS A 979 91.48 -20.41 -23.93
N VAL A 980 92.30 -19.36 -24.07
CA VAL A 980 93.70 -19.45 -24.53
C VAL A 980 94.65 -19.46 -23.33
N SER A 981 95.54 -20.45 -23.26
CA SER A 981 96.66 -20.48 -22.32
C SER A 981 97.98 -20.77 -23.04
N THR A 982 99.11 -20.30 -22.51
CA THR A 982 100.42 -20.41 -23.19
C THR A 982 101.47 -21.04 -22.27
N ARG A 983 102.28 -21.96 -22.79
CA ARG A 983 103.43 -22.55 -22.07
C ARG A 983 104.65 -22.67 -22.99
N ILE A 984 105.86 -22.63 -22.44
CA ILE A 984 107.09 -22.90 -23.20
C ILE A 984 107.28 -24.42 -23.27
N ALA A 985 107.29 -24.98 -24.46
CA ALA A 985 107.40 -26.43 -24.70
C ALA A 985 108.85 -26.91 -24.80
N ASP A 986 109.74 -26.14 -25.43
CA ASP A 986 111.17 -26.47 -25.54
C ASP A 986 112.04 -25.22 -25.80
N LYS A 987 113.35 -25.29 -25.50
CA LYS A 987 114.33 -24.22 -25.72
C LYS A 987 115.56 -24.77 -26.44
N CYS A 988 115.72 -24.45 -27.71
CA CYS A 988 116.80 -24.93 -28.56
C CYS A 988 118.12 -24.17 -28.30
N SER A 989 119.26 -24.84 -28.55
CA SER A 989 120.60 -24.34 -28.27
C SER A 989 121.04 -23.14 -29.13
N ASP A 990 120.30 -22.85 -30.20
CA ASP A 990 120.47 -21.69 -31.09
C ASP A 990 119.78 -20.41 -30.59
N GLY A 991 119.11 -20.47 -29.42
CA GLY A 991 118.38 -19.33 -28.82
C GLY A 991 116.89 -19.28 -29.17
N THR A 992 116.39 -20.26 -29.92
CA THR A 992 114.98 -20.38 -30.31
C THR A 992 114.14 -20.99 -29.16
N LEU A 993 113.01 -20.36 -28.85
CA LEU A 993 111.98 -20.84 -27.90
C LEU A 993 110.77 -21.39 -28.67
N LEU A 994 110.33 -22.57 -28.30
CA LEU A 994 109.09 -23.18 -28.80
C LEU A 994 107.96 -22.90 -27.80
N LEU A 995 107.06 -21.98 -28.15
CA LEU A 995 105.89 -21.62 -27.37
C LEU A 995 104.70 -22.47 -27.80
N GLN A 996 104.10 -23.21 -26.86
CA GLN A 996 102.84 -23.90 -27.07
C GLN A 996 101.66 -23.07 -26.56
N VAL A 997 100.80 -22.66 -27.50
CA VAL A 997 99.50 -22.02 -27.22
C VAL A 997 98.44 -23.09 -27.18
N ILE A 998 97.82 -23.30 -26.03
CA ILE A 998 96.74 -24.26 -25.81
C ILE A 998 95.41 -23.52 -25.91
N LEU A 999 94.59 -23.94 -26.87
CA LEU A 999 93.22 -23.48 -27.09
C LEU A 999 92.28 -24.52 -26.48
N HIS A 1000 91.50 -24.11 -25.48
CA HIS A 1000 90.44 -24.93 -24.91
C HIS A 1000 89.10 -24.46 -25.47
N SER A 1001 88.39 -25.31 -26.21
CA SER A 1001 87.05 -24.99 -26.73
C SER A 1001 86.07 -24.83 -25.57
N GLN A 1002 85.37 -23.68 -25.53
CA GLN A 1002 84.32 -23.40 -24.52
C GLN A 1002 82.90 -23.67 -25.05
N VAL A 1003 82.79 -24.12 -26.31
CA VAL A 1003 81.52 -24.42 -26.96
C VAL A 1003 81.32 -25.93 -27.15
N ASN A 1004 80.06 -26.34 -27.23
CA ASN A 1004 79.67 -27.73 -27.47
C ASN A 1004 79.70 -28.14 -28.96
N ALA A 1005 80.44 -27.41 -29.81
CA ALA A 1005 80.56 -27.65 -31.25
C ALA A 1005 82.03 -27.90 -31.66
N SER A 1006 82.24 -28.53 -32.83
CA SER A 1006 83.58 -28.66 -33.43
C SER A 1006 83.99 -27.36 -34.11
N LEU A 1007 85.01 -26.70 -33.61
CA LEU A 1007 85.53 -25.45 -34.16
C LEU A 1007 86.68 -25.73 -35.13
N THR A 1008 86.64 -25.11 -36.31
CA THR A 1008 87.69 -25.25 -37.32
C THR A 1008 88.46 -23.94 -37.42
N ILE A 1009 89.74 -23.97 -37.04
CA ILE A 1009 90.63 -22.81 -37.12
C ILE A 1009 91.31 -22.85 -38.48
N TYR A 1010 91.11 -21.82 -39.29
CA TYR A 1010 91.68 -21.74 -40.64
C TYR A 1010 93.04 -21.04 -40.67
N ASP A 1011 93.29 -20.15 -39.70
CA ASP A 1011 94.52 -19.40 -39.58
C ASP A 1011 94.71 -19.03 -38.11
N ALA A 1012 95.95 -18.94 -37.67
CA ALA A 1012 96.29 -18.42 -36.35
C ALA A 1012 97.64 -17.72 -36.45
N TRP A 1013 97.75 -16.52 -35.90
CA TRP A 1013 99.04 -15.84 -35.74
C TRP A 1013 99.22 -15.46 -34.29
N LEU A 1014 100.47 -15.22 -33.92
CA LEU A 1014 100.83 -14.79 -32.58
C LEU A 1014 101.49 -13.41 -32.66
N ASP A 1015 100.81 -12.40 -32.14
CA ASP A 1015 101.39 -11.08 -31.96
C ASP A 1015 102.30 -11.10 -30.73
N LEU A 1016 103.58 -10.78 -30.97
CA LEU A 1016 104.61 -10.79 -29.94
C LEU A 1016 104.79 -9.40 -29.34
N GLN A 1017 105.16 -9.36 -28.06
CA GLN A 1017 105.61 -8.11 -27.45
C GLN A 1017 107.02 -7.75 -27.93
N ASP A 1018 107.33 -6.45 -27.92
CA ASP A 1018 108.62 -5.90 -28.36
C ASP A 1018 109.82 -6.64 -27.73
N GLY A 1019 110.76 -7.08 -28.57
CA GLY A 1019 111.97 -7.82 -28.18
C GLY A 1019 111.98 -9.31 -28.57
N PHE A 1020 110.83 -9.90 -28.90
CA PHE A 1020 110.73 -11.24 -29.48
C PHE A 1020 110.39 -11.16 -30.97
N VAL A 1021 111.06 -11.98 -31.80
CA VAL A 1021 110.86 -12.03 -33.25
C VAL A 1021 110.57 -13.47 -33.68
N HIS A 1022 109.76 -13.65 -34.71
CA HIS A 1022 109.48 -14.97 -35.29
C HIS A 1022 110.73 -15.51 -36.03
N THR A 1023 111.02 -16.81 -35.89
CA THR A 1023 112.28 -17.42 -36.40
C THR A 1023 112.35 -17.60 -37.92
N ARG A 1024 111.24 -17.43 -38.64
CA ARG A 1024 111.20 -17.41 -40.12
C ARG A 1024 110.73 -16.02 -40.57
N GLN A 1025 111.35 -15.47 -41.62
CA GLN A 1025 110.95 -14.20 -42.27
C GLN A 1025 109.56 -14.31 -42.91
N GLY A 1026 108.52 -14.31 -42.08
CA GLY A 1026 107.11 -14.34 -42.43
C GLY A 1026 106.27 -13.94 -41.22
N ASP A 1027 105.02 -13.57 -41.48
CA ASP A 1027 104.13 -12.74 -40.64
C ASP A 1027 103.61 -13.39 -39.34
N GLY A 1028 104.42 -14.19 -38.64
CA GLY A 1028 104.04 -14.80 -37.35
C GLY A 1028 103.00 -15.90 -37.42
N ARG A 1029 102.79 -16.49 -38.61
CA ARG A 1029 101.86 -17.59 -38.88
C ARG A 1029 102.59 -18.96 -38.86
N PRO A 1030 102.01 -20.02 -38.26
CA PRO A 1030 102.51 -21.39 -38.39
C PRO A 1030 102.45 -21.86 -39.85
N THR A 1031 103.17 -22.93 -40.18
CA THR A 1031 103.17 -23.47 -41.54
C THR A 1031 101.76 -23.88 -41.98
N SER A 1032 101.34 -23.41 -43.17
CA SER A 1032 99.97 -23.54 -43.70
C SER A 1032 99.45 -24.99 -43.77
N GLY A 1033 100.33 -25.99 -43.82
CA GLY A 1033 99.94 -27.41 -43.84
C GLY A 1033 99.31 -27.95 -42.54
N PHE A 1034 99.32 -27.19 -41.44
CA PHE A 1034 98.68 -27.57 -40.18
C PHE A 1034 97.26 -26.99 -39.98
N PHE A 1035 96.79 -26.19 -40.94
CA PHE A 1035 95.43 -25.66 -40.95
C PHE A 1035 94.67 -26.20 -42.17
N PRO A 1036 93.36 -26.47 -42.05
CA PRO A 1036 92.51 -26.18 -40.90
C PRO A 1036 92.72 -27.12 -39.70
N LEU A 1037 92.81 -26.56 -38.49
CA LEU A 1037 92.87 -27.30 -37.23
C LEU A 1037 91.45 -27.46 -36.67
N VAL A 1038 90.96 -28.69 -36.59
CA VAL A 1038 89.63 -29.00 -36.03
C VAL A 1038 89.76 -29.33 -34.55
N ILE A 1039 89.11 -28.55 -33.69
CA ILE A 1039 89.02 -28.76 -32.25
C ILE A 1039 87.61 -29.26 -31.93
N SER A 1040 87.48 -30.48 -31.42
CA SER A 1040 86.19 -31.04 -31.01
C SER A 1040 85.65 -30.34 -29.75
N SER A 1041 84.35 -30.47 -29.49
CA SER A 1041 83.67 -29.87 -28.33
C SER A 1041 84.42 -30.12 -27.02
N SER A 1042 84.63 -29.07 -26.22
CA SER A 1042 85.31 -29.12 -24.90
C SER A 1042 86.72 -29.74 -24.91
N SER A 1043 87.36 -29.89 -26.08
CA SER A 1043 88.71 -30.43 -26.19
C SER A 1043 89.78 -29.33 -26.14
N LYS A 1044 91.03 -29.74 -25.88
CA LYS A 1044 92.20 -28.86 -25.88
C LYS A 1044 93.07 -29.18 -27.08
N ALA A 1045 93.44 -28.17 -27.86
CA ALA A 1045 94.44 -28.29 -28.91
C ALA A 1045 95.62 -27.38 -28.60
N GLY A 1046 96.84 -27.84 -28.88
CA GLY A 1046 98.06 -27.05 -28.68
C GLY A 1046 98.70 -26.69 -30.02
N ILE A 1047 98.89 -25.41 -30.29
CA ILE A 1047 99.61 -24.89 -31.46
C ILE A 1047 101.02 -24.48 -31.01
N LEU A 1048 102.04 -24.93 -31.72
CA LEU A 1048 103.43 -24.61 -31.42
C LEU A 1048 103.91 -23.47 -32.32
N PHE A 1049 104.41 -22.40 -31.70
CA PHE A 1049 105.07 -21.27 -32.35
C PHE A 1049 106.54 -21.29 -32.00
N SER A 1050 107.39 -20.95 -32.97
CA SER A 1050 108.83 -20.84 -32.78
C SER A 1050 109.22 -19.36 -32.80
N ILE A 1051 109.79 -18.88 -31.70
CA ILE A 1051 110.14 -17.48 -31.50
C ILE A 1051 111.60 -17.39 -31.05
N CYS A 1052 112.32 -16.33 -31.38
CA CYS A 1052 113.68 -16.08 -30.91
C CYS A 1052 113.78 -14.68 -30.30
N LEU A 1053 114.81 -14.47 -29.48
CA LEU A 1053 115.21 -13.12 -29.10
C LEU A 1053 115.93 -12.46 -30.28
N GLY A 1054 115.47 -11.30 -30.72
CA GLY A 1054 116.10 -10.56 -31.82
C GLY A 1054 117.56 -10.18 -31.48
N LYS A 1055 118.51 -10.53 -32.37
CA LYS A 1055 119.92 -10.12 -32.23
C LYS A 1055 120.08 -8.66 -32.63
N THR A 1056 120.44 -7.82 -31.67
CA THR A 1056 120.87 -6.43 -31.85
C THR A 1056 122.26 -6.39 -32.51
N THR A 1057 122.38 -5.87 -33.73
CA THR A 1057 123.70 -5.49 -34.28
C THR A 1057 124.09 -4.09 -33.78
N PRO A 1058 125.26 -3.93 -33.15
CA PRO A 1058 125.74 -2.67 -32.61
C PRO A 1058 126.59 -1.86 -33.63
N GLU A 1059 126.78 -0.58 -33.31
CA GLU A 1059 127.71 0.41 -33.90
C GLU A 1059 127.20 1.13 -35.17
N GLY A 1060 127.09 2.46 -35.27
CA GLY A 1060 127.63 3.56 -34.46
C GLY A 1060 128.50 4.50 -35.32
N ILE A 1061 128.08 5.77 -35.44
CA ILE A 1061 128.90 7.01 -35.57
C ILE A 1061 129.60 7.23 -36.94
N ASP A 1062 129.63 8.40 -37.61
CA ASP A 1062 129.01 9.74 -37.54
C ASP A 1062 129.32 10.47 -38.86
N PHE A 1063 128.38 11.27 -39.38
CA PHE A 1063 128.52 12.67 -39.80
C PHE A 1063 127.14 13.30 -40.00
#